data_AF-A0A1Q3BK48-F1
#
_entry.id   AF-A0A1Q3BK48-F1
#
_cell.length_a   1.000
_cell.length_b   1.000
_cell.length_c   1.000
_cell.angle_alpha   90.00
_cell.angle_beta   90.00
_cell.angle_gamma   90.00
#
_symmetry.space_group_name_H-M   'P 1'
#
loop_
_entity.id
_entity.type
_entity.pdbx_description
1 polymer ?
#
loop_
_entity_poly.entity_id
_entity_poly.type
_entity_poly.pdbx_seq_one_letter_code
_entity_poly.pdbx_strand_id
1 'polypeptide(L)'
;MVSPKQLLSTIESSLLGPSPPSPTQRIELIHAIRTSLPSLQSLLSYPPPRSTDRAQVQSREVRLPDSPPIQLDELDVEIALKLSDDLHLNEIDCVRLLVSANQELTLLGREPLEILRLAAGLWYTERRDLLTALYTLLRAVVLDQQVLEPDNMSDIQKYLEDLINAGLRQRLIALLKELNREEPAGLGGPLCERYVIDSRGVRVERRAVVCRERLLLGHCLVLSNLVVRTSPKDVKDAFLSLKDSAAELSQSNDTIKYQITFSLLFSLAIALISDALSAVPDKASVLSHDSSFRKDFHDIVMTVGNDPNVEGFVGSIRLVWAVHLLLIHDETAARETVSNASSSDWGYINSCLDFVFSSNVFQFLLDKVLRTASYQNDDEDVVYIYNAYLHKLITCFLSNPLAMDKVKESKEKAMSVLNSYRTAVSHDFVLDSNLHTHQAIETGPFPFVSLLEFVSEVYQKEPELLSGNDVLWTFVNFAGEDHTNFQTLVAFLKMLSALASSQEGASKVYNLLQGKAFRSVGWSTLFDCLSIYDEKFKQAHQTAGAMLPDFQEGDAKALVAYLNVLQKVMENGNPIERKNWFPDIESLCKLLSYENVPPYLKGALRDAIATFVRVSPVLKDTIWSYLEQYDLPVVVGPHVRNSTQPMVSQVYDMQFELNEIEARREQYPSTISFLNLLNTLIAEEKDVSDRGRRFVGIFRFIYDHVFGPFPQRAYADPCEKWQLVVACLQHFHMILSMYDIQEEDIESAVDQSQLSIVTQQSPLQMQLPVLELLKDFMSGKTVFRNIMGILHPGVNSIISERTTQIYGQLLEKAVQLSLEIIILIFEKDIYLSDFWRPLYQPLDVILSQDPNQTVALLEYIRYDFSL
;
A
#
# COMPACT_ATOMS: atom_id res chain seq x y z
N MET A 1 -15.65 -35.60 -14.70
CA MET A 1 -14.69 -34.78 -13.92
C MET A 1 -15.45 -33.58 -13.39
N VAL A 2 -15.17 -33.11 -12.18
CA VAL A 2 -15.76 -31.86 -11.68
C VAL A 2 -15.16 -30.70 -12.49
N SER A 3 -15.99 -29.77 -12.96
CA SER A 3 -15.47 -28.61 -13.69
C SER A 3 -14.68 -27.68 -12.76
N PRO A 4 -13.66 -26.94 -13.24
CA PRO A 4 -12.89 -26.00 -12.40
C PRO A 4 -13.79 -25.01 -11.65
N LYS A 5 -14.82 -24.49 -12.31
CA LYS A 5 -15.82 -23.59 -11.72
C LYS A 5 -16.58 -24.23 -10.56
N GLN A 6 -17.01 -25.49 -10.71
CA GLN A 6 -17.67 -26.24 -9.63
C GLN A 6 -16.71 -26.56 -8.48
N LEU A 7 -15.46 -26.90 -8.79
CA LEU A 7 -14.44 -27.15 -7.78
C LEU A 7 -14.21 -25.90 -6.93
N LEU A 8 -13.96 -24.76 -7.56
CA LEU A 8 -13.75 -23.49 -6.88
C LEU A 8 -14.95 -23.12 -6.01
N SER A 9 -16.17 -23.15 -6.58
CA SER A 9 -17.40 -22.83 -5.84
C SER A 9 -17.62 -23.75 -4.63
N THR A 10 -17.28 -25.04 -4.74
CA THR A 10 -17.37 -26.00 -3.62
C THR A 10 -16.34 -25.68 -2.53
N ILE A 11 -15.13 -25.28 -2.92
CA ILE A 11 -14.06 -24.89 -2.00
C ILE A 11 -14.42 -23.59 -1.27
N GLU A 12 -14.81 -22.55 -2.01
CA GLU A 12 -15.17 -21.24 -1.45
C GLU A 12 -16.36 -21.36 -0.49
N SER A 13 -17.42 -22.07 -0.89
CA SER A 13 -18.59 -22.26 -0.02
C SER A 13 -18.27 -23.05 1.25
N SER A 14 -17.23 -23.89 1.23
CA SER A 14 -16.84 -24.71 2.39
C SER A 14 -15.79 -24.05 3.28
N LEU A 15 -14.87 -23.27 2.71
CA LEU A 15 -13.70 -22.71 3.42
C LEU A 15 -13.83 -21.21 3.69
N LEU A 16 -14.51 -20.46 2.83
CA LEU A 16 -14.68 -19.00 2.94
C LEU A 16 -16.09 -18.61 3.39
N GLY A 17 -16.97 -19.59 3.62
CA GLY A 17 -18.34 -19.35 4.05
C GLY A 17 -18.40 -18.72 5.46
N PRO A 18 -19.40 -17.87 5.75
CA PRO A 18 -19.54 -17.19 7.05
C PRO A 18 -19.90 -18.14 8.21
N SER A 19 -20.22 -19.40 7.89
CA SER A 19 -20.59 -20.44 8.85
C SER A 19 -19.78 -21.70 8.59
N PRO A 20 -19.45 -22.49 9.63
CA PRO A 20 -18.72 -23.74 9.46
C PRO A 20 -19.48 -24.68 8.51
N PRO A 21 -18.79 -25.40 7.61
CA PRO A 21 -19.44 -26.21 6.60
C PRO A 21 -20.22 -27.36 7.24
N SER A 22 -21.40 -27.64 6.70
CA SER A 22 -22.22 -28.79 7.08
C SER A 22 -21.52 -30.13 6.76
N PRO A 23 -21.90 -31.25 7.42
CA PRO A 23 -21.32 -32.56 7.11
C PRO A 23 -21.42 -32.96 5.63
N THR A 24 -22.51 -32.58 4.96
CA THR A 24 -22.71 -32.83 3.53
C THR A 24 -21.73 -32.04 2.67
N GLN A 25 -21.57 -30.74 2.94
CA GLN A 25 -20.61 -29.88 2.25
C GLN A 25 -19.17 -30.38 2.41
N ARG A 26 -18.81 -30.94 3.57
CA ARG A 26 -17.49 -31.55 3.79
C ARG A 26 -17.26 -32.78 2.92
N ILE A 27 -18.25 -33.65 2.81
CA ILE A 27 -18.17 -34.84 1.95
C ILE A 27 -18.04 -34.41 0.48
N GLU A 28 -18.83 -33.42 0.06
CA GLU A 28 -18.77 -32.84 -1.27
C GLU A 28 -17.40 -32.22 -1.57
N LEU A 29 -16.82 -31.47 -0.63
CA LEU A 29 -15.48 -30.90 -0.73
C LEU A 29 -14.41 -31.97 -0.96
N ILE A 30 -14.34 -32.97 -0.09
CA ILE A 30 -13.34 -34.04 -0.20
C ILE A 30 -13.55 -34.86 -1.49
N HIS A 31 -14.80 -35.09 -1.90
CA HIS A 31 -15.11 -35.76 -3.16
C HIS A 31 -14.67 -34.93 -4.37
N ALA A 32 -14.93 -33.62 -4.36
CA ALA A 32 -14.54 -32.70 -5.43
C ALA A 32 -13.01 -32.61 -5.57
N ILE A 33 -12.28 -32.50 -4.46
CA ILE A 33 -10.81 -32.49 -4.42
C ILE A 33 -10.24 -33.79 -4.99
N ARG A 34 -10.73 -34.95 -4.54
CA ARG A 34 -10.26 -36.27 -5.02
C ARG A 34 -10.54 -36.47 -6.50
N THR A 35 -11.71 -36.05 -6.99
CA THR A 35 -12.10 -36.19 -8.39
C THR A 35 -11.31 -35.26 -9.31
N SER A 36 -10.78 -34.15 -8.77
CA SER A 36 -9.99 -33.15 -9.49
C SER A 36 -8.48 -33.40 -9.45
N LEU A 37 -8.04 -34.48 -8.78
CA LEU A 37 -6.63 -34.84 -8.61
C LEU A 37 -5.84 -34.87 -9.93
N PRO A 38 -6.31 -35.53 -11.02
CA PRO A 38 -5.55 -35.57 -12.27
C PRO A 38 -5.32 -34.17 -12.88
N SER A 39 -6.32 -33.28 -12.76
CA SER A 39 -6.24 -31.91 -13.25
C SER A 39 -5.25 -31.06 -12.46
N LEU A 40 -5.20 -31.24 -11.14
CA LEU A 40 -4.26 -30.54 -10.26
C LEU A 40 -2.83 -31.08 -10.39
N GLN A 41 -2.64 -32.39 -10.60
CA GLN A 41 -1.32 -32.98 -10.83
C GLN A 41 -0.72 -32.54 -12.18
N SER A 42 -1.53 -32.52 -13.24
CA SER A 42 -1.10 -32.13 -14.58
C SER A 42 -1.20 -30.62 -14.86
N LEU A 43 -1.49 -29.81 -13.82
CA LEU A 43 -1.83 -28.38 -13.83
C LEU A 43 -1.59 -27.64 -15.17
N LEU A 44 -2.67 -27.11 -15.74
CA LEU A 44 -2.69 -26.39 -17.02
C LEU A 44 -2.12 -27.19 -18.22
N SER A 45 -2.13 -28.53 -18.16
CA SER A 45 -1.83 -29.39 -19.30
C SER A 45 -3.13 -29.81 -19.97
N TYR A 46 -3.33 -29.36 -21.21
CA TYR A 46 -4.54 -29.63 -21.99
C TYR A 46 -4.22 -30.51 -23.20
N PRO A 47 -5.17 -31.33 -23.68
CA PRO A 47 -4.97 -32.14 -24.88
C PRO A 47 -4.69 -31.26 -26.11
N PRO A 48 -3.65 -31.57 -26.90
CA PRO A 48 -3.33 -30.81 -28.12
C PRO A 48 -4.30 -31.16 -29.27
N PRO A 49 -4.25 -30.38 -30.38
CA PRO A 49 -5.02 -30.65 -31.60
C PRO A 49 -4.77 -32.06 -32.14
N ARG A 50 -5.83 -32.70 -32.63
CA ARG A 50 -5.79 -34.07 -33.18
C ARG A 50 -6.43 -34.10 -34.55
N SER A 51 -5.73 -34.69 -35.51
CA SER A 51 -6.20 -34.78 -36.90
C SER A 51 -7.57 -35.47 -37.06
N THR A 52 -7.86 -36.47 -36.23
CA THR A 52 -9.17 -37.14 -36.19
C THR A 52 -10.29 -36.21 -35.74
N ASP A 53 -10.02 -35.44 -34.71
CA ASP A 53 -10.99 -34.57 -34.04
C ASP A 53 -11.21 -33.32 -34.90
N ARG A 54 -10.15 -32.82 -35.53
CA ARG A 54 -10.22 -31.78 -36.57
C ARG A 54 -11.08 -32.20 -37.75
N ALA A 55 -10.93 -33.42 -38.25
CA ALA A 55 -11.76 -33.95 -39.32
C ALA A 55 -13.23 -34.07 -38.88
N GLN A 56 -13.47 -34.43 -37.62
CA GLN A 56 -14.83 -34.48 -37.06
C GLN A 56 -15.48 -33.10 -37.01
N VAL A 57 -14.78 -32.06 -36.53
CA VAL A 57 -15.30 -30.68 -36.55
C VAL A 57 -15.56 -30.20 -37.98
N GLN A 58 -14.65 -30.48 -38.92
CA GLN A 58 -14.85 -30.17 -40.35
C GLN A 58 -16.05 -30.89 -40.98
N SER A 59 -16.40 -32.08 -40.47
CA SER A 59 -17.58 -32.83 -40.91
C SER A 59 -18.91 -32.24 -40.41
N ARG A 60 -18.86 -31.20 -39.56
CA ARG A 60 -19.99 -30.48 -38.96
C ARG A 60 -20.81 -31.27 -37.93
N GLU A 61 -20.59 -32.57 -37.79
CA GLU A 61 -21.23 -33.40 -36.76
C GLU A 61 -20.23 -33.76 -35.66
N VAL A 62 -20.34 -33.08 -34.52
CA VAL A 62 -19.43 -33.25 -33.37
C VAL A 62 -20.12 -33.97 -32.23
N ARG A 63 -19.40 -34.87 -31.55
CA ARG A 63 -19.90 -35.56 -30.36
C ARG A 63 -19.07 -35.15 -29.14
N LEU A 64 -19.68 -34.36 -28.25
CA LEU A 64 -19.10 -34.08 -26.95
C LEU A 64 -19.30 -35.29 -26.01
N PRO A 65 -18.42 -35.47 -25.00
CA PRO A 65 -18.62 -36.48 -23.96
C PRO A 65 -20.01 -36.34 -23.31
N ASP A 66 -20.70 -37.47 -23.15
CA ASP A 66 -22.02 -37.56 -22.51
C ASP A 66 -23.13 -36.68 -23.13
N SER A 67 -22.99 -36.28 -24.41
CA SER A 67 -23.93 -35.41 -25.13
C SER A 67 -24.39 -36.00 -26.47
N PRO A 68 -25.60 -35.66 -26.96
CA PRO A 68 -26.02 -36.01 -28.32
C PRO A 68 -25.14 -35.33 -29.39
N PRO A 69 -25.12 -35.83 -30.63
CA PRO A 69 -24.38 -35.18 -31.72
C PRO A 69 -24.89 -33.75 -31.95
N ILE A 70 -23.96 -32.81 -32.02
CA ILE A 70 -24.18 -31.39 -32.26
C ILE A 70 -23.87 -31.11 -33.73
N GLN A 71 -24.78 -30.41 -34.40
CA GLN A 71 -24.58 -29.92 -35.77
C GLN A 71 -24.05 -28.48 -35.70
N LEU A 72 -22.87 -28.26 -36.29
CA LEU A 72 -22.23 -26.95 -36.37
C LEU A 72 -22.52 -26.29 -37.72
N ASP A 73 -22.71 -24.97 -37.71
CA ASP A 73 -22.71 -24.21 -38.97
C ASP A 73 -21.29 -23.92 -39.47
N GLU A 74 -21.16 -23.23 -40.62
CA GLU A 74 -19.85 -22.93 -41.19
C GLU A 74 -19.02 -22.00 -40.30
N LEU A 75 -19.69 -21.07 -39.61
CA LEU A 75 -19.05 -20.10 -38.75
C LEU A 75 -18.51 -20.74 -37.48
N ASP A 76 -19.30 -21.61 -36.86
CA ASP A 76 -18.92 -22.38 -35.67
C ASP A 76 -17.70 -23.27 -35.95
N VAL A 77 -17.64 -23.88 -37.14
CA VAL A 77 -16.46 -24.64 -37.58
C VAL A 77 -15.24 -23.75 -37.71
N GLU A 78 -15.36 -22.58 -38.34
CA GLU A 78 -14.25 -21.63 -38.47
C GLU A 78 -13.75 -21.14 -37.11
N ILE A 79 -14.66 -20.79 -36.20
CA ILE A 79 -14.32 -20.34 -34.83
C ILE A 79 -13.65 -21.46 -34.05
N ALA A 80 -14.19 -22.69 -34.07
CA ALA A 80 -13.61 -23.82 -33.34
C ALA A 80 -12.20 -24.18 -33.82
N LEU A 81 -11.96 -24.16 -35.14
CA LEU A 81 -10.63 -24.39 -35.69
C LEU A 81 -9.66 -23.24 -35.37
N LYS A 82 -10.14 -21.99 -35.43
CA LYS A 82 -9.33 -20.82 -35.04
C LYS A 82 -8.95 -20.84 -33.56
N LEU A 83 -9.87 -21.22 -32.67
CA LEU A 83 -9.59 -21.43 -31.25
C LEU A 83 -8.54 -22.52 -31.04
N SER A 84 -8.69 -23.66 -31.74
CA SER A 84 -7.75 -24.77 -31.66
C SER A 84 -6.34 -24.35 -32.04
N ASP A 85 -6.21 -23.55 -33.11
CA ASP A 85 -4.92 -23.05 -33.59
C ASP A 85 -4.35 -21.98 -32.64
N ASP A 86 -5.20 -21.08 -32.11
CA ASP A 86 -4.78 -19.97 -31.23
C ASP A 86 -4.38 -20.41 -29.81
N LEU A 87 -5.01 -21.47 -29.29
CA LEU A 87 -4.82 -21.97 -27.93
C LEU A 87 -4.02 -23.29 -27.89
N HIS A 88 -3.72 -23.87 -29.06
CA HIS A 88 -3.17 -25.23 -29.19
C HIS A 88 -3.98 -26.25 -28.39
N LEU A 89 -5.30 -26.14 -28.51
CA LEU A 89 -6.28 -26.92 -27.77
C LEU A 89 -6.98 -27.91 -28.71
N ASN A 90 -7.33 -29.08 -28.20
CA ASN A 90 -8.10 -30.07 -28.95
C ASN A 90 -9.40 -29.49 -29.51
N GLU A 91 -9.73 -29.88 -30.74
CA GLU A 91 -10.89 -29.34 -31.45
C GLU A 91 -12.23 -29.63 -30.76
N ILE A 92 -12.39 -30.77 -30.07
CA ILE A 92 -13.61 -31.10 -29.32
C ILE A 92 -13.77 -30.19 -28.10
N ASP A 93 -12.67 -29.88 -27.41
CA ASP A 93 -12.67 -28.94 -26.29
C ASP A 93 -12.98 -27.51 -26.74
N CYS A 94 -12.53 -27.11 -27.94
CA CYS A 94 -12.89 -25.83 -28.54
C CYS A 94 -14.40 -25.74 -28.84
N VAL A 95 -15.02 -26.82 -29.33
CA VAL A 95 -16.47 -26.89 -29.53
C VAL A 95 -17.22 -26.82 -28.20
N ARG A 96 -16.72 -27.44 -27.13
CA ARG A 96 -17.30 -27.31 -25.78
C ARG A 96 -17.32 -25.86 -25.32
N LEU A 97 -16.20 -25.14 -25.48
CA LEU A 97 -16.10 -23.72 -25.12
C LEU A 97 -17.04 -22.85 -25.97
N LEU A 98 -17.16 -23.15 -27.26
CA LEU A 98 -18.08 -22.46 -28.16
C LEU A 98 -19.55 -22.64 -27.74
N VAL A 99 -19.95 -23.86 -27.36
CA VAL A 99 -21.29 -24.14 -26.83
C VAL A 99 -21.54 -23.36 -25.55
N SER A 100 -20.58 -23.32 -24.62
CA SER A 100 -20.69 -22.52 -23.39
C SER A 100 -20.79 -21.02 -23.68
N ALA A 101 -19.98 -20.50 -24.61
CA ALA A 101 -20.04 -19.10 -25.01
C ALA A 101 -21.42 -18.75 -25.56
N ASN A 102 -21.99 -19.59 -26.44
CA ASN A 102 -23.33 -19.40 -26.98
C ASN A 102 -24.46 -19.49 -25.93
N GLN A 103 -24.25 -20.18 -24.81
CA GLN A 103 -25.20 -20.22 -23.68
C GLN A 103 -25.17 -18.95 -22.83
N GLU A 104 -23.99 -18.33 -22.64
CA GLU A 104 -23.84 -17.10 -21.86
C GLU A 104 -24.17 -15.82 -22.67
N LEU A 105 -24.07 -15.88 -24.01
CA LEU A 105 -24.21 -14.72 -24.90
C LEU A 105 -25.65 -14.24 -25.18
N THR A 106 -26.69 -14.74 -24.49
CA THR A 106 -28.10 -14.42 -24.77
C THR A 106 -28.47 -12.93 -24.65
N LEU A 107 -27.54 -12.08 -24.18
CA LEU A 107 -27.69 -10.64 -23.95
C LEU A 107 -26.75 -9.75 -24.80
N LEU A 108 -25.80 -10.30 -25.57
CA LEU A 108 -24.78 -9.56 -26.33
C LEU A 108 -24.83 -9.88 -27.84
N GLY A 109 -24.19 -9.05 -28.67
CA GLY A 109 -24.25 -9.12 -30.14
C GLY A 109 -23.79 -10.46 -30.74
N ARG A 110 -24.21 -10.75 -31.98
CA ARG A 110 -23.92 -12.03 -32.68
C ARG A 110 -22.67 -11.98 -33.57
N GLU A 111 -21.70 -11.12 -33.28
CA GLU A 111 -20.53 -10.99 -34.13
C GLU A 111 -19.56 -12.16 -33.92
N PRO A 112 -19.06 -12.82 -34.98
CA PRO A 112 -18.19 -14.00 -34.88
C PRO A 112 -16.95 -13.78 -33.99
N LEU A 113 -16.39 -12.57 -34.07
CA LEU A 113 -15.23 -12.17 -33.30
C LEU A 113 -15.52 -12.06 -31.80
N GLU A 114 -16.73 -11.65 -31.42
CA GLU A 114 -17.12 -11.58 -30.01
C GLU A 114 -17.29 -12.98 -29.43
N ILE A 115 -17.88 -13.90 -30.20
CA ILE A 115 -18.00 -15.32 -29.82
C ILE A 115 -16.61 -15.95 -29.65
N LEU A 116 -15.69 -15.72 -30.60
CA LEU A 116 -14.30 -16.19 -30.50
C LEU A 116 -13.62 -15.67 -29.23
N ARG A 117 -13.77 -14.37 -28.93
CA ARG A 117 -13.17 -13.72 -27.76
C ARG A 117 -13.76 -14.20 -26.44
N LEU A 118 -15.07 -14.45 -26.38
CA LEU A 118 -15.70 -15.00 -25.19
C LEU A 118 -15.27 -16.46 -24.99
N ALA A 119 -15.30 -17.30 -26.03
CA ALA A 119 -14.88 -18.69 -25.93
C ALA A 119 -13.42 -18.81 -25.45
N ALA A 120 -12.52 -17.96 -25.96
CA ALA A 120 -11.15 -17.87 -25.46
C ALA A 120 -11.10 -17.37 -24.00
N GLY A 121 -11.91 -16.38 -23.64
CA GLY A 121 -11.98 -15.86 -22.27
C GLY A 121 -12.54 -16.86 -21.26
N LEU A 122 -13.48 -17.71 -21.66
CA LEU A 122 -13.98 -18.82 -20.85
C LEU A 122 -12.88 -19.84 -20.56
N TRP A 123 -12.02 -20.13 -21.54
CA TRP A 123 -10.86 -21.01 -21.32
C TRP A 123 -9.90 -20.43 -20.28
N TYR A 124 -9.56 -19.15 -20.38
CA TYR A 124 -8.76 -18.47 -19.35
C TYR A 124 -9.46 -18.42 -17.99
N THR A 125 -10.79 -18.29 -17.97
CA THR A 125 -11.58 -18.34 -16.74
C THR A 125 -11.48 -19.71 -16.09
N GLU A 126 -11.64 -20.81 -16.83
CA GLU A 126 -11.49 -22.18 -16.31
C GLU A 126 -10.08 -22.45 -15.75
N ARG A 127 -9.04 -21.93 -16.43
CA ARG A 127 -7.65 -22.00 -15.94
C ARG A 127 -7.49 -21.26 -14.62
N ARG A 128 -7.98 -20.01 -14.55
CA ARG A 128 -7.93 -19.18 -13.35
C ARG A 128 -8.72 -19.81 -12.20
N ASP A 129 -9.89 -20.39 -12.47
CA ASP A 129 -10.71 -21.05 -11.44
C ASP A 129 -9.94 -22.23 -10.82
N LEU A 130 -9.23 -23.01 -11.65
CA LEU A 130 -8.39 -24.11 -11.18
C LEU A 130 -7.20 -23.63 -10.33
N LEU A 131 -6.53 -22.56 -10.76
CA LEU A 131 -5.43 -21.95 -10.00
C LEU A 131 -5.91 -21.35 -8.67
N THR A 132 -7.07 -20.70 -8.69
CA THR A 132 -7.69 -20.10 -7.50
C THR A 132 -8.09 -21.19 -6.53
N ALA A 133 -8.68 -22.29 -7.01
CA ALA A 133 -8.98 -23.46 -6.18
C ALA A 133 -7.73 -24.02 -5.49
N LEU A 134 -6.60 -24.12 -6.21
CA LEU A 134 -5.33 -24.55 -5.62
C LEU A 134 -4.81 -23.53 -4.58
N TYR A 135 -4.85 -22.24 -4.90
CA TYR A 135 -4.46 -21.17 -3.99
C TYR A 135 -5.30 -21.20 -2.70
N THR A 136 -6.62 -21.28 -2.80
CA THR A 136 -7.53 -21.30 -1.64
C THR A 136 -7.29 -22.54 -0.76
N LEU A 137 -7.01 -23.72 -1.35
CA LEU A 137 -6.64 -24.91 -0.58
C LEU A 137 -5.31 -24.74 0.17
N LEU A 138 -4.29 -24.19 -0.51
CA LEU A 138 -2.99 -23.91 0.10
C LEU A 138 -3.12 -22.87 1.23
N ARG A 139 -3.82 -21.77 0.97
CA ARG A 139 -4.12 -20.70 1.93
C ARG A 139 -4.81 -21.27 3.17
N ALA A 140 -5.84 -22.08 2.99
CA ALA A 140 -6.60 -22.63 4.12
C ALA A 140 -5.73 -23.52 5.02
N VAL A 141 -4.81 -24.31 4.45
CA VAL A 141 -3.89 -25.16 5.23
C VAL A 141 -2.81 -24.34 5.95
N VAL A 142 -2.36 -23.23 5.36
CA VAL A 142 -1.29 -22.40 5.92
C VAL A 142 -1.82 -21.41 6.96
N LEU A 143 -2.93 -20.72 6.67
CA LEU A 143 -3.42 -19.58 7.45
C LEU A 143 -4.70 -19.90 8.24
N ASP A 144 -5.59 -20.74 7.69
CA ASP A 144 -6.94 -20.94 8.23
C ASP A 144 -7.16 -22.33 8.86
N GLN A 145 -6.17 -22.85 9.59
CA GLN A 145 -6.21 -24.20 10.18
C GLN A 145 -7.41 -24.45 11.11
N GLN A 146 -8.07 -23.39 11.58
CA GLN A 146 -9.21 -23.45 12.51
C GLN A 146 -10.58 -23.51 11.83
N VAL A 147 -10.67 -23.37 10.49
CA VAL A 147 -11.95 -23.32 9.76
C VAL A 147 -12.64 -24.68 9.70
N LEU A 148 -11.87 -25.76 9.64
CA LEU A 148 -12.38 -27.12 9.60
C LEU A 148 -12.05 -27.88 10.88
N GLU A 149 -12.80 -28.97 11.11
CA GLU A 149 -12.42 -29.96 12.12
C GLU A 149 -11.00 -30.50 11.83
N PRO A 150 -10.16 -30.73 12.86
CA PRO A 150 -8.74 -31.08 12.68
C PRO A 150 -8.50 -32.26 11.75
N ASP A 151 -9.35 -33.30 11.82
CA ASP A 151 -9.24 -34.49 10.98
C ASP A 151 -9.42 -34.15 9.48
N ASN A 152 -10.41 -33.31 9.15
CA ASN A 152 -10.67 -32.91 7.76
C ASN A 152 -9.57 -31.99 7.23
N MET A 153 -9.06 -31.07 8.06
CA MET A 153 -7.93 -30.23 7.68
C MET A 153 -6.66 -31.07 7.45
N SER A 154 -6.44 -32.09 8.28
CA SER A 154 -5.31 -33.01 8.11
C SER A 154 -5.40 -33.84 6.81
N ASP A 155 -6.62 -34.21 6.38
CA ASP A 155 -6.84 -34.89 5.10
C ASP A 155 -6.50 -33.99 3.90
N ILE A 156 -6.89 -32.71 3.96
CA ILE A 156 -6.56 -31.72 2.93
C ILE A 156 -5.06 -31.42 2.92
N GLN A 157 -4.44 -31.25 4.09
CA GLN A 157 -3.00 -31.07 4.20
C GLN A 157 -2.26 -32.25 3.56
N LYS A 158 -2.59 -33.48 3.94
CA LYS A 158 -1.97 -34.69 3.37
C LYS A 158 -2.14 -34.78 1.86
N TYR A 159 -3.31 -34.40 1.35
CA TYR A 159 -3.56 -34.33 -0.08
C TYR A 159 -2.62 -33.34 -0.79
N LEU A 160 -2.43 -32.15 -0.23
CA LEU A 160 -1.50 -31.15 -0.77
C LEU A 160 -0.04 -31.63 -0.66
N GLU A 161 0.32 -32.30 0.42
CA GLU A 161 1.65 -32.93 0.57
C GLU A 161 1.90 -33.95 -0.55
N ASP A 162 0.94 -34.84 -0.83
CA ASP A 162 1.02 -35.83 -1.90
C ASP A 162 1.15 -35.16 -3.28
N LEU A 163 0.38 -34.10 -3.55
CA LEU A 163 0.50 -33.31 -4.78
C LEU A 163 1.88 -32.66 -4.95
N ILE A 164 2.39 -32.05 -3.87
CA ILE A 164 3.70 -31.40 -3.88
C ILE A 164 4.81 -32.42 -4.10
N ASN A 165 4.75 -33.56 -3.41
CA ASN A 165 5.71 -34.65 -3.56
C ASN A 165 5.63 -35.31 -4.96
N ALA A 166 4.47 -35.27 -5.62
CA ALA A 166 4.30 -35.75 -6.99
C ALA A 166 4.87 -34.80 -8.06
N GLY A 167 5.38 -33.63 -7.68
CA GLY A 167 6.09 -32.72 -8.58
C GLY A 167 5.38 -31.40 -8.89
N LEU A 168 4.35 -31.02 -8.11
CA LEU A 168 3.60 -29.78 -8.33
C LEU A 168 4.51 -28.54 -8.32
N ARG A 169 5.48 -28.45 -7.40
CA ARG A 169 6.38 -27.29 -7.31
C ARG A 169 7.21 -27.07 -8.58
N GLN A 170 7.73 -28.14 -9.18
CA GLN A 170 8.46 -28.05 -10.44
C GLN A 170 7.54 -27.65 -11.59
N ARG A 171 6.28 -28.10 -11.57
CA ARG A 171 5.27 -27.68 -12.55
C ARG A 171 4.93 -26.19 -12.41
N LEU A 172 4.77 -25.68 -11.19
CA LEU A 172 4.55 -24.24 -10.94
C LEU A 172 5.71 -23.39 -11.47
N ILE A 173 6.95 -23.77 -11.16
CA ILE A 173 8.16 -23.06 -11.63
C ILE A 173 8.27 -23.10 -13.18
N ALA A 174 7.97 -24.25 -13.79
CA ALA A 174 7.96 -24.38 -15.25
C ALA A 174 6.90 -23.48 -15.90
N LEU A 175 5.67 -23.48 -15.36
CA LEU A 175 4.57 -22.65 -15.85
C LEU A 175 4.87 -21.15 -15.79
N LEU A 176 5.55 -20.68 -14.74
CA LEU A 176 5.97 -19.28 -14.62
C LEU A 176 6.83 -18.81 -15.82
N LYS A 177 7.60 -19.73 -16.42
CA LYS A 177 8.40 -19.49 -17.64
C LYS A 177 7.61 -19.75 -18.91
N GLU A 178 6.90 -20.88 -19.00
CA GLU A 178 6.14 -21.30 -20.18
C GLU A 178 5.08 -20.26 -20.56
N LEU A 179 4.33 -19.77 -19.57
CA LEU A 179 3.25 -18.81 -19.80
C LEU A 179 3.74 -17.44 -20.26
N ASN A 180 5.04 -17.13 -20.09
CA ASN A 180 5.62 -15.88 -20.55
C ASN A 180 6.02 -15.90 -22.05
N ARG A 181 5.94 -17.06 -22.71
CA ARG A 181 6.35 -17.21 -24.11
C ARG A 181 5.22 -16.80 -25.05
N GLU A 182 5.58 -16.37 -26.27
CA GLU A 182 4.65 -16.16 -27.39
C GLU A 182 4.19 -17.50 -27.99
N GLU A 183 3.63 -18.34 -27.14
CA GLU A 183 3.11 -19.67 -27.45
C GLU A 183 1.62 -19.72 -27.09
N PRO A 184 0.83 -20.63 -27.70
CA PRO A 184 -0.62 -20.72 -27.48
C PRO A 184 -1.04 -20.91 -26.01
N ALA A 185 -0.24 -21.64 -25.23
CA ALA A 185 -0.48 -21.82 -23.80
C ALA A 185 -0.19 -20.55 -22.97
N GLY A 186 0.68 -19.65 -23.46
CA GLY A 186 1.11 -18.42 -22.82
C GLY A 186 0.47 -17.18 -23.43
N LEU A 187 1.30 -16.26 -23.95
CA LEU A 187 0.87 -14.96 -24.47
C LEU A 187 0.07 -15.04 -25.78
N GLY A 188 0.01 -16.21 -26.41
CA GLY A 188 -0.50 -16.39 -27.77
C GLY A 188 0.56 -16.04 -28.82
N GLY A 189 0.47 -16.67 -29.98
CA GLY A 189 1.32 -16.34 -31.12
C GLY A 189 0.95 -15.00 -31.77
N PRO A 190 1.76 -14.50 -32.73
CA PRO A 190 1.53 -13.21 -33.39
C PRO A 190 0.19 -13.07 -34.12
N LEU A 191 -0.44 -14.20 -34.48
CA LEU A 191 -1.70 -14.27 -35.21
C LEU A 191 -2.92 -14.45 -34.30
N CYS A 192 -2.71 -14.50 -32.98
CA CYS A 192 -3.75 -14.69 -32.00
C CYS A 192 -4.45 -13.37 -31.64
N GLU A 193 -5.73 -13.45 -31.27
CA GLU A 193 -6.47 -12.27 -30.82
C GLU A 193 -5.84 -11.65 -29.57
N ARG A 194 -5.46 -10.36 -29.69
CA ARG A 194 -4.84 -9.58 -28.60
C ARG A 194 -5.75 -9.39 -27.39
N TYR A 195 -7.06 -9.37 -27.61
CA TYR A 195 -8.06 -9.16 -26.57
C TYR A 195 -9.00 -10.35 -26.48
N VAL A 196 -9.43 -10.67 -25.26
CA VAL A 196 -10.47 -11.66 -24.96
C VAL A 196 -11.61 -10.99 -24.19
N ILE A 197 -12.74 -11.66 -24.03
CA ILE A 197 -13.87 -11.18 -23.23
C ILE A 197 -13.92 -12.03 -21.97
N ASP A 198 -13.81 -11.43 -20.79
CA ASP A 198 -13.92 -12.17 -19.52
C ASP A 198 -15.36 -12.65 -19.27
N SER A 199 -15.56 -13.48 -18.23
CA SER A 199 -16.88 -14.01 -17.88
C SER A 199 -17.92 -12.95 -17.49
N ARG A 200 -17.50 -11.68 -17.29
CA ARG A 200 -18.38 -10.53 -17.02
C ARG A 200 -18.74 -9.76 -18.28
N GLY A 201 -18.28 -10.19 -19.45
CA GLY A 201 -18.49 -9.51 -20.72
C GLY A 201 -17.52 -8.34 -20.97
N VAL A 202 -16.46 -8.21 -20.18
CA VAL A 202 -15.49 -7.11 -20.30
C VAL A 202 -14.34 -7.51 -21.22
N ARG A 203 -14.01 -6.64 -22.18
CA ARG A 203 -12.86 -6.82 -23.06
C ARG A 203 -11.56 -6.56 -22.30
N VAL A 204 -10.70 -7.58 -22.22
CA VAL A 204 -9.41 -7.54 -21.51
C VAL A 204 -8.27 -7.95 -22.43
N GLU A 205 -7.07 -7.42 -22.20
CA GLU A 205 -5.88 -7.81 -22.97
C GLU A 205 -5.42 -9.21 -22.55
N ARG A 206 -5.19 -10.10 -23.52
CA ARG A 206 -4.75 -11.49 -23.29
C ARG A 206 -3.50 -11.55 -22.41
N ARG A 207 -2.52 -10.69 -22.67
CA ARG A 207 -1.28 -10.60 -21.89
C ARG A 207 -1.55 -10.31 -20.42
N ALA A 208 -2.48 -9.40 -20.12
CA ALA A 208 -2.83 -9.06 -18.73
C ALA A 208 -3.47 -10.25 -18.00
N VAL A 209 -4.32 -11.02 -18.70
CA VAL A 209 -4.91 -12.26 -18.15
C VAL A 209 -3.83 -13.28 -17.80
N VAL A 210 -2.88 -13.51 -18.71
CA VAL A 210 -1.78 -14.46 -18.50
C VAL A 210 -0.82 -14.00 -17.41
N CYS A 211 -0.53 -12.69 -17.32
CA CYS A 211 0.27 -12.16 -16.22
C CYS A 211 -0.40 -12.39 -14.85
N ARG A 212 -1.73 -12.27 -14.74
CA ARG A 212 -2.46 -12.57 -13.49
C ARG A 212 -2.39 -14.06 -13.13
N GLU A 213 -2.51 -14.96 -14.10
CA GLU A 213 -2.30 -16.39 -13.85
C GLU A 213 -0.89 -16.70 -13.35
N ARG A 214 0.13 -16.04 -13.93
CA ARG A 214 1.52 -16.15 -13.47
C ARG A 214 1.70 -15.62 -12.05
N LEU A 215 1.03 -14.53 -11.68
CA LEU A 215 1.07 -14.02 -10.31
C LEU A 215 0.48 -15.05 -9.34
N LEU A 216 -0.70 -15.60 -9.65
CA LEU A 216 -1.36 -16.61 -8.82
C LEU A 216 -0.52 -17.90 -8.69
N LEU A 217 0.20 -18.31 -9.75
CA LEU A 217 1.19 -19.38 -9.69
C LEU A 217 2.34 -19.05 -8.73
N GLY A 218 2.81 -17.81 -8.71
CA GLY A 218 3.79 -17.30 -7.76
C GLY A 218 3.29 -17.40 -6.31
N HIS A 219 2.04 -17.01 -6.06
CA HIS A 219 1.41 -17.13 -4.73
C HIS A 219 1.27 -18.58 -4.28
N CYS A 220 0.83 -19.47 -5.17
CA CYS A 220 0.81 -20.92 -4.92
C CYS A 220 2.20 -21.47 -4.60
N LEU A 221 3.25 -21.01 -5.29
CA LEU A 221 4.62 -21.43 -5.03
C LEU A 221 5.07 -21.00 -3.62
N VAL A 222 4.81 -19.75 -3.22
CA VAL A 222 5.07 -19.23 -1.88
C VAL A 222 4.45 -20.12 -0.81
N LEU A 223 3.13 -20.37 -0.90
CA LEU A 223 2.40 -21.18 0.07
C LEU A 223 2.86 -22.64 0.08
N SER A 224 3.21 -23.20 -1.07
CA SER A 224 3.66 -24.60 -1.16
C SER A 224 4.93 -24.90 -0.37
N ASN A 225 5.82 -23.90 -0.19
CA ASN A 225 7.03 -24.03 0.64
C ASN A 225 6.70 -24.13 2.14
N LEU A 226 5.54 -23.62 2.56
CA LEU A 226 5.06 -23.70 3.95
C LEU A 226 4.39 -25.04 4.23
N VAL A 227 3.90 -25.75 3.22
CA VAL A 227 3.30 -27.08 3.38
C VAL A 227 4.37 -28.17 3.44
N VAL A 228 5.26 -28.24 2.43
CA VAL A 228 6.32 -29.27 2.33
C VAL A 228 7.69 -28.63 2.14
N ARG A 229 8.70 -29.14 2.87
CA ARG A 229 10.10 -28.70 2.76
C ARG A 229 10.62 -28.71 1.33
N THR A 230 11.36 -27.66 0.98
CA THR A 230 11.88 -27.45 -0.37
C THR A 230 13.11 -28.33 -0.65
N SER A 231 13.21 -28.87 -1.87
CA SER A 231 14.36 -29.67 -2.29
C SER A 231 15.49 -28.80 -2.88
N PRO A 232 16.76 -29.26 -2.86
CA PRO A 232 17.87 -28.54 -3.49
C PRO A 232 17.62 -28.15 -4.95
N LYS A 233 16.93 -29.02 -5.70
CA LYS A 233 16.59 -28.78 -7.10
C LYS A 233 15.61 -27.62 -7.23
N ASP A 234 14.56 -27.60 -6.42
CA ASP A 234 13.52 -26.57 -6.47
C ASP A 234 14.09 -25.19 -6.14
N VAL A 235 15.00 -25.11 -5.16
CA VAL A 235 15.70 -23.86 -4.81
C VAL A 235 16.54 -23.36 -5.99
N LYS A 236 17.32 -24.24 -6.64
CA LYS A 236 18.13 -23.87 -7.81
C LYS A 236 17.24 -23.41 -8.98
N ASP A 237 16.16 -24.12 -9.27
CA ASP A 237 15.24 -23.82 -10.37
C ASP A 237 14.46 -22.50 -10.12
N ALA A 238 14.01 -22.27 -8.88
CA ALA A 238 13.37 -21.01 -8.49
C ALA A 238 14.35 -19.83 -8.53
N PHE A 239 15.62 -20.02 -8.12
CA PHE A 239 16.65 -18.99 -8.21
C PHE A 239 16.97 -18.58 -9.66
N LEU A 240 17.06 -19.55 -10.57
CA LEU A 240 17.21 -19.25 -12.00
C LEU A 240 15.99 -18.49 -12.54
N SER A 241 14.79 -18.88 -12.13
CA SER A 241 13.55 -18.19 -12.53
C SER A 241 13.47 -16.76 -11.99
N LEU A 242 13.96 -16.50 -10.78
CA LEU A 242 14.09 -15.16 -10.22
C LEU A 242 15.02 -14.29 -11.08
N LYS A 243 16.19 -14.82 -11.46
CA LYS A 243 17.14 -14.09 -12.32
C LYS A 243 16.55 -13.73 -13.68
N ASP A 244 15.87 -14.69 -14.31
CA ASP A 244 15.19 -14.46 -15.59
C ASP A 244 14.11 -13.38 -15.45
N SER A 245 13.26 -13.48 -14.42
CA SER A 245 12.20 -12.52 -14.13
C SER A 245 12.74 -11.12 -13.83
N ALA A 246 13.79 -11.01 -13.02
CA ALA A 246 14.43 -9.74 -12.68
C ALA A 246 15.07 -9.05 -13.88
N ALA A 247 15.60 -9.81 -14.85
CA ALA A 247 16.18 -9.25 -16.07
C ALA A 247 15.10 -8.63 -16.98
N GLU A 248 13.89 -9.18 -16.99
CA GLU A 248 12.77 -8.67 -17.77
C GLU A 248 12.21 -7.34 -17.23
N LEU A 249 12.39 -7.04 -15.94
CA LEU A 249 11.91 -5.79 -15.32
C LEU A 249 12.58 -4.55 -15.89
N SER A 250 13.81 -4.67 -16.40
CA SER A 250 14.55 -3.55 -17.02
C SER A 250 13.85 -2.94 -18.24
N GLN A 251 12.87 -3.65 -18.82
CA GLN A 251 12.22 -3.31 -20.09
C GLN A 251 10.79 -2.78 -19.92
N SER A 252 10.18 -2.85 -18.73
CA SER A 252 8.79 -2.39 -18.51
C SER A 252 8.47 -2.14 -17.04
N ASN A 253 7.84 -0.99 -16.72
CA ASN A 253 7.30 -0.66 -15.39
C ASN A 253 5.94 -1.33 -15.13
N ASP A 254 5.85 -2.65 -15.35
CA ASP A 254 4.61 -3.41 -15.16
C ASP A 254 4.53 -3.94 -13.72
N THR A 255 3.57 -3.43 -12.94
CA THR A 255 3.35 -3.78 -11.54
C THR A 255 3.23 -5.28 -11.32
N ILE A 256 2.51 -5.99 -12.19
CA ILE A 256 2.28 -7.44 -12.04
C ILE A 256 3.58 -8.22 -12.23
N LYS A 257 4.48 -7.76 -13.12
CA LYS A 257 5.79 -8.41 -13.28
C LYS A 257 6.64 -8.28 -12.03
N TYR A 258 6.64 -7.10 -11.40
CA TYR A 258 7.31 -6.91 -10.11
C TYR A 258 6.73 -7.84 -9.03
N GLN A 259 5.40 -7.97 -8.95
CA GLN A 259 4.73 -8.88 -8.02
C GLN A 259 5.17 -10.34 -8.24
N ILE A 260 5.22 -10.81 -9.50
CA ILE A 260 5.73 -12.15 -9.84
C ILE A 260 7.20 -12.32 -9.39
N THR A 261 8.05 -11.31 -9.61
CA THR A 261 9.44 -11.32 -9.14
C THR A 261 9.52 -11.37 -7.61
N PHE A 262 8.65 -10.63 -6.90
CA PHE A 262 8.57 -10.64 -5.44
C PHE A 262 8.12 -12.01 -4.93
N SER A 263 7.12 -12.66 -5.55
CA SER A 263 6.72 -14.01 -5.18
C SER A 263 7.85 -15.02 -5.31
N LEU A 264 8.69 -14.90 -6.35
CA LEU A 264 9.89 -15.73 -6.51
C LEU A 264 10.95 -15.44 -5.44
N LEU A 265 11.19 -14.15 -5.14
CA LEU A 265 12.13 -13.72 -4.10
C LEU A 265 11.72 -14.27 -2.73
N PHE A 266 10.45 -14.09 -2.34
CA PHE A 266 9.94 -14.54 -1.05
C PHE A 266 9.74 -16.05 -0.99
N SER A 267 9.40 -16.72 -2.10
CA SER A 267 9.44 -18.18 -2.19
C SER A 267 10.81 -18.73 -1.80
N LEU A 268 11.89 -18.13 -2.29
CA LEU A 268 13.26 -18.50 -1.93
C LEU A 268 13.59 -18.15 -0.47
N ALA A 269 13.17 -16.97 0.00
CA ALA A 269 13.34 -16.57 1.40
C ALA A 269 12.70 -17.57 2.37
N ILE A 270 11.46 -17.95 2.08
CA ILE A 270 10.69 -18.92 2.86
C ILE A 270 11.32 -20.31 2.76
N ALA A 271 11.71 -20.77 1.57
CA ALA A 271 12.34 -22.07 1.39
C ALA A 271 13.63 -22.24 2.21
N LEU A 272 14.38 -21.14 2.43
CA LEU A 272 15.63 -21.15 3.19
C LEU A 272 15.43 -20.92 4.70
N ILE A 273 14.40 -20.17 5.10
CA ILE A 273 14.22 -19.76 6.51
C ILE A 273 13.13 -20.59 7.23
N SER A 274 12.17 -21.16 6.52
CA SER A 274 11.00 -21.86 7.09
C SER A 274 11.30 -23.28 7.56
N ASP A 275 10.57 -23.69 8.61
CA ASP A 275 10.23 -25.09 8.84
C ASP A 275 8.81 -25.33 8.34
N ALA A 276 8.67 -26.07 7.24
CA ALA A 276 7.36 -26.40 6.66
C ALA A 276 6.47 -27.17 7.65
N LEU A 277 5.14 -27.10 7.49
CA LEU A 277 4.17 -27.81 8.34
C LEU A 277 4.40 -29.32 8.39
N SER A 278 4.87 -29.92 7.29
CA SER A 278 5.22 -31.35 7.24
C SER A 278 6.53 -31.69 7.97
N ALA A 279 7.22 -30.71 8.57
CA ALA A 279 8.50 -30.92 9.25
C ALA A 279 8.29 -31.64 10.58
N VAL A 280 9.09 -32.68 10.83
CA VAL A 280 9.20 -33.27 12.17
C VAL A 280 10.05 -32.33 13.04
N PRO A 281 9.59 -31.93 14.24
CA PRO A 281 10.25 -30.94 15.10
C PRO A 281 11.75 -31.20 15.38
N ASP A 282 12.17 -32.47 15.32
CA ASP A 282 13.53 -32.89 15.66
C ASP A 282 14.46 -33.12 14.44
N LYS A 283 13.96 -32.98 13.20
CA LYS A 283 14.76 -33.19 11.98
C LYS A 283 15.10 -31.85 11.34
N ALA A 284 16.38 -31.51 11.26
CA ALA A 284 16.84 -30.32 10.53
C ALA A 284 16.48 -30.40 9.04
N SER A 285 16.47 -29.25 8.36
CA SER A 285 16.14 -29.16 6.93
C SER A 285 17.05 -30.04 6.06
N VAL A 286 16.55 -30.54 4.92
CA VAL A 286 17.40 -31.28 3.96
C VAL A 286 18.50 -30.38 3.40
N LEU A 287 18.21 -29.09 3.23
CA LEU A 287 19.14 -28.09 2.72
C LEU A 287 20.32 -27.84 3.67
N SER A 288 20.10 -27.93 4.99
CA SER A 288 21.14 -27.66 5.98
C SER A 288 22.18 -28.78 6.10
N HIS A 289 21.79 -30.03 5.85
CA HIS A 289 22.70 -31.19 5.96
C HIS A 289 23.52 -31.47 4.68
N ASP A 290 23.05 -31.03 3.51
CA ASP A 290 23.72 -31.30 2.24
C ASP A 290 24.89 -30.33 1.99
N SER A 291 26.11 -30.74 2.35
CA SER A 291 27.32 -29.95 2.11
C SER A 291 27.63 -29.71 0.64
N SER A 292 27.20 -30.61 -0.26
CA SER A 292 27.39 -30.44 -1.70
C SER A 292 26.49 -29.34 -2.24
N PHE A 293 25.22 -29.33 -1.82
CA PHE A 293 24.29 -28.25 -2.13
C PHE A 293 24.80 -26.91 -1.60
N ARG A 294 25.24 -26.84 -0.33
CA ARG A 294 25.74 -25.59 0.27
C ARG A 294 26.89 -24.99 -0.52
N LYS A 295 27.86 -25.80 -0.94
CA LYS A 295 28.98 -25.34 -1.77
C LYS A 295 28.50 -24.87 -3.14
N ASP A 296 27.76 -25.72 -3.86
CA ASP A 296 27.29 -25.41 -5.21
C ASP A 296 26.42 -24.15 -5.24
N PHE A 297 25.49 -24.03 -4.29
CA PHE A 297 24.57 -22.91 -4.23
C PHE A 297 25.28 -21.62 -3.80
N HIS A 298 26.24 -21.70 -2.87
CA HIS A 298 27.07 -20.54 -2.52
C HIS A 298 27.86 -20.03 -3.74
N ASP A 299 28.49 -20.92 -4.50
CA ASP A 299 29.23 -20.56 -5.72
C ASP A 299 28.29 -19.88 -6.76
N ILE A 300 27.07 -20.41 -6.93
CA ILE A 300 26.07 -19.87 -7.85
C ILE A 300 25.59 -18.48 -7.41
N VAL A 301 25.29 -18.29 -6.12
CA VAL A 301 24.73 -17.03 -5.60
C VAL A 301 25.80 -15.94 -5.48
N MET A 302 27.05 -16.30 -5.19
CA MET A 302 28.16 -15.34 -5.10
C MET A 302 28.72 -14.92 -6.47
N THR A 303 28.27 -15.56 -7.55
CA THR A 303 28.61 -15.11 -8.90
C THR A 303 27.99 -13.73 -9.17
N VAL A 304 28.84 -12.72 -9.36
CA VAL A 304 28.41 -11.33 -9.61
C VAL A 304 27.82 -11.20 -11.01
N GLY A 305 26.60 -10.65 -11.09
CA GLY A 305 25.93 -10.33 -12.34
C GLY A 305 26.31 -8.96 -12.89
N ASN A 306 26.16 -8.77 -14.21
CA ASN A 306 26.41 -7.48 -14.86
C ASN A 306 25.23 -6.50 -14.79
N ASP A 307 24.00 -7.01 -14.62
CA ASP A 307 22.79 -6.18 -14.53
C ASP A 307 22.56 -5.75 -13.07
N PRO A 308 22.59 -4.44 -12.75
CA PRO A 308 22.45 -3.94 -11.39
C PRO A 308 21.08 -4.24 -10.77
N ASN A 309 20.02 -4.35 -11.57
CA ASN A 309 18.69 -4.68 -11.07
C ASN A 309 18.62 -6.15 -10.64
N VAL A 310 19.09 -7.05 -11.51
CA VAL A 310 19.20 -8.49 -11.19
C VAL A 310 20.12 -8.68 -9.97
N GLU A 311 21.25 -7.97 -9.94
CA GLU A 311 22.21 -8.04 -8.85
C GLU A 311 21.63 -7.57 -7.51
N GLY A 312 20.71 -6.60 -7.52
CA GLY A 312 19.96 -6.18 -6.34
C GLY A 312 19.09 -7.31 -5.77
N PHE A 313 18.29 -7.97 -6.62
CA PHE A 313 17.46 -9.13 -6.19
C PHE A 313 18.32 -10.31 -5.72
N VAL A 314 19.44 -10.60 -6.42
CA VAL A 314 20.38 -11.62 -5.98
C VAL A 314 21.05 -11.21 -4.66
N GLY A 315 21.32 -9.92 -4.46
CA GLY A 315 21.79 -9.37 -3.18
C GLY A 315 20.83 -9.64 -2.02
N SER A 316 19.51 -9.52 -2.26
CA SER A 316 18.49 -9.92 -1.29
C SER A 316 18.55 -11.41 -0.96
N ILE A 317 18.77 -12.28 -1.96
CA ILE A 317 18.99 -13.71 -1.74
C ILE A 317 20.30 -13.98 -0.99
N ARG A 318 21.36 -13.19 -1.18
CA ARG A 318 22.61 -13.30 -0.38
C ARG A 318 22.38 -12.98 1.10
N LEU A 319 21.53 -12.00 1.41
CA LEU A 319 21.12 -11.72 2.80
C LEU A 319 20.36 -12.91 3.40
N VAL A 320 19.37 -13.45 2.68
CA VAL A 320 18.63 -14.65 3.10
C VAL A 320 19.58 -15.84 3.30
N TRP A 321 20.49 -16.06 2.35
CA TRP A 321 21.46 -17.15 2.39
C TRP A 321 22.42 -17.01 3.56
N ALA A 322 22.89 -15.80 3.86
CA ALA A 322 23.69 -15.52 5.05
C ALA A 322 22.94 -15.93 6.32
N VAL A 323 21.68 -15.52 6.47
CA VAL A 323 20.84 -15.90 7.63
C VAL A 323 20.62 -17.40 7.71
N HIS A 324 20.38 -18.08 6.58
CA HIS A 324 20.30 -19.54 6.54
C HIS A 324 21.58 -20.21 7.05
N LEU A 325 22.76 -19.75 6.62
CA LEU A 325 24.04 -20.28 7.10
C LEU A 325 24.27 -19.99 8.60
N LEU A 326 23.83 -18.83 9.10
CA LEU A 326 23.89 -18.49 10.53
C LEU A 326 23.03 -19.44 11.37
N LEU A 327 21.80 -19.74 10.92
CA LEU A 327 20.91 -20.69 11.59
C LEU A 327 21.52 -22.09 11.70
N ILE A 328 22.16 -22.56 10.61
CA ILE A 328 22.87 -23.85 10.62
C ILE A 328 24.03 -23.82 11.62
N HIS A 329 24.79 -22.72 11.66
CA HIS A 329 25.91 -22.58 12.58
C HIS A 329 25.45 -22.67 14.04
N ASP A 330 24.39 -21.96 14.40
CA ASP A 330 23.85 -21.96 15.77
C ASP A 330 23.33 -23.34 16.18
N GLU A 331 22.66 -24.08 15.29
CA GLU A 331 22.25 -25.48 15.54
C GLU A 331 23.43 -26.41 15.78
N THR A 332 24.51 -26.27 15.00
CA THR A 332 25.72 -27.10 15.17
C THR A 332 26.46 -26.77 16.45
N ALA A 333 26.56 -25.49 16.82
CA ALA A 333 27.18 -25.04 18.06
C ALA A 333 26.41 -25.52 19.30
N ALA A 334 25.08 -25.61 19.22
CA ALA A 334 24.24 -26.16 20.30
C ALA A 334 24.38 -27.69 20.47
N ARG A 335 24.72 -28.42 19.39
CA ARG A 335 24.83 -29.90 19.39
C ARG A 335 26.22 -30.44 19.69
N GLU A 336 27.29 -29.69 19.42
CA GLU A 336 28.68 -30.14 19.59
C GLU A 336 29.45 -29.29 20.62
N THR A 337 29.84 -29.89 21.75
CA THR A 337 30.75 -29.28 22.75
C THR A 337 32.21 -29.22 22.29
N VAL A 338 32.51 -29.62 21.05
CA VAL A 338 33.84 -29.55 20.44
C VAL A 338 33.69 -28.93 19.05
N SER A 339 34.16 -27.69 18.94
CA SER A 339 34.15 -26.87 17.74
C SER A 339 34.96 -27.48 16.59
N ASN A 340 34.27 -28.12 15.63
CA ASN A 340 34.81 -28.41 14.30
C ASN A 340 33.84 -27.92 13.20
N ALA A 341 33.24 -26.73 13.39
CA ALA A 341 32.64 -26.03 12.26
C ALA A 341 33.71 -25.87 11.16
N SER A 342 33.41 -26.32 9.95
CA SER A 342 34.36 -26.30 8.84
C SER A 342 34.81 -24.86 8.56
N SER A 343 36.11 -24.63 8.38
CA SER A 343 36.65 -23.28 8.08
C SER A 343 36.04 -22.65 6.82
N SER A 344 35.47 -23.46 5.93
CA SER A 344 34.76 -23.05 4.72
C SER A 344 33.42 -22.37 5.00
N ASP A 345 32.60 -22.88 5.93
CA ASP A 345 31.26 -22.33 6.19
C ASP A 345 31.36 -20.91 6.79
N TRP A 346 32.37 -20.68 7.63
CA TRP A 346 32.68 -19.36 8.16
C TRP A 346 33.09 -18.38 7.06
N GLY A 347 33.87 -18.82 6.07
CA GLY A 347 34.23 -17.99 4.90
C GLY A 347 33.01 -17.61 4.05
N TYR A 348 32.04 -18.51 3.91
CA TYR A 348 30.80 -18.25 3.18
C TYR A 348 29.94 -17.20 3.86
N ILE A 349 29.79 -17.26 5.19
CA ILE A 349 29.04 -16.26 5.96
C ILE A 349 29.66 -14.87 5.79
N ASN A 350 30.97 -14.74 6.02
CA ASN A 350 31.63 -13.43 5.97
C ASN A 350 31.59 -12.82 4.57
N SER A 351 31.81 -13.61 3.51
CA SER A 351 31.71 -13.10 2.14
C SER A 351 30.31 -12.60 1.80
N CYS A 352 29.25 -13.28 2.27
CA CYS A 352 27.89 -12.80 2.10
C CYS A 352 27.63 -11.51 2.88
N LEU A 353 28.05 -11.43 4.15
CA LEU A 353 27.89 -10.23 4.98
C LEU A 353 28.65 -9.02 4.39
N ASP A 354 29.90 -9.22 3.96
CA ASP A 354 30.68 -8.17 3.32
C ASP A 354 29.98 -7.64 2.05
N PHE A 355 29.39 -8.52 1.25
CA PHE A 355 28.60 -8.10 0.09
C PHE A 355 27.35 -7.31 0.49
N VAL A 356 26.57 -7.82 1.46
CA VAL A 356 25.31 -7.21 1.93
C VAL A 356 25.54 -5.77 2.39
N PHE A 357 26.60 -5.53 3.16
CA PHE A 357 26.92 -4.19 3.66
C PHE A 357 27.58 -3.31 2.60
N SER A 358 28.49 -3.83 1.77
CA SER A 358 29.14 -3.03 0.71
C SER A 358 28.18 -2.59 -0.39
N SER A 359 27.20 -3.43 -0.73
CA SER A 359 26.19 -3.14 -1.76
C SER A 359 24.92 -2.51 -1.18
N ASN A 360 24.87 -2.28 0.13
CA ASN A 360 23.70 -1.80 0.89
C ASN A 360 22.37 -2.46 0.44
N VAL A 361 22.31 -3.78 0.57
CA VAL A 361 21.14 -4.59 0.18
C VAL A 361 19.86 -4.14 0.89
N PHE A 362 19.97 -3.62 2.12
CA PHE A 362 18.83 -3.07 2.86
C PHE A 362 18.19 -1.90 2.11
N GLN A 363 18.98 -1.01 1.52
CA GLN A 363 18.45 0.10 0.71
C GLN A 363 17.75 -0.39 -0.56
N PHE A 364 18.30 -1.41 -1.22
CA PHE A 364 17.64 -2.02 -2.38
C PHE A 364 16.28 -2.61 -2.00
N LEU A 365 16.20 -3.36 -0.89
CA LEU A 365 14.94 -3.92 -0.39
C LEU A 365 13.93 -2.82 -0.05
N LEU A 366 14.37 -1.71 0.56
CA LEU A 366 13.50 -0.57 0.84
C LEU A 366 12.93 0.05 -0.44
N ASP A 367 13.79 0.49 -1.35
CA ASP A 367 13.39 1.34 -2.48
C ASP A 367 12.81 0.57 -3.65
N LYS A 368 13.29 -0.67 -3.88
CA LYS A 368 12.91 -1.49 -5.05
C LYS A 368 11.95 -2.62 -4.73
N VAL A 369 11.66 -2.87 -3.45
CA VAL A 369 10.69 -3.88 -3.02
C VAL A 369 9.62 -3.24 -2.12
N LEU A 370 9.93 -2.95 -0.85
CA LEU A 370 8.94 -2.65 0.19
C LEU A 370 8.14 -1.36 -0.02
N ARG A 371 8.76 -0.32 -0.58
CA ARG A 371 8.14 0.99 -0.86
C ARG A 371 7.51 1.11 -2.24
N THR A 372 7.48 0.03 -3.01
CA THR A 372 6.86 0.02 -4.35
C THR A 372 5.36 -0.26 -4.26
N ALA A 373 4.57 0.32 -5.17
CA ALA A 373 3.14 0.02 -5.31
C ALA A 373 2.90 -1.49 -5.52
N SER A 374 3.79 -2.14 -6.29
CA SER A 374 3.74 -3.57 -6.54
C SER A 374 3.75 -4.41 -5.27
N TYR A 375 4.51 -4.03 -4.25
CA TYR A 375 4.53 -4.75 -2.98
C TYR A 375 3.36 -4.35 -2.07
N GLN A 376 3.03 -3.06 -2.01
CA GLN A 376 2.00 -2.54 -1.10
C GLN A 376 0.58 -2.90 -1.51
N ASN A 377 0.33 -3.07 -2.81
CA ASN A 377 -1.00 -3.36 -3.38
C ASN A 377 -1.13 -4.82 -3.86
N ASP A 378 -0.25 -5.72 -3.40
CA ASP A 378 -0.37 -7.16 -3.68
C ASP A 378 -1.43 -7.81 -2.76
N ASP A 379 -1.68 -9.10 -2.93
CA ASP A 379 -2.60 -9.90 -2.10
C ASP A 379 -2.25 -9.80 -0.60
N GLU A 380 -3.21 -9.38 0.22
CA GLU A 380 -2.98 -9.03 1.64
C GLU A 380 -2.39 -10.20 2.44
N ASP A 381 -2.89 -11.42 2.21
CA ASP A 381 -2.41 -12.64 2.85
C ASP A 381 -0.96 -12.96 2.48
N VAL A 382 -0.63 -12.80 1.21
CA VAL A 382 0.72 -13.05 0.70
C VAL A 382 1.69 -11.98 1.24
N VAL A 383 1.27 -10.71 1.31
CA VAL A 383 2.05 -9.62 1.94
C VAL A 383 2.27 -9.89 3.43
N TYR A 384 1.24 -10.35 4.15
CA TYR A 384 1.36 -10.75 5.55
C TYR A 384 2.40 -11.86 5.74
N ILE A 385 2.37 -12.90 4.89
CA ILE A 385 3.40 -13.96 4.89
C ILE A 385 4.79 -13.36 4.61
N TYR A 386 4.92 -12.47 3.63
CA TYR A 386 6.21 -11.81 3.34
C TYR A 386 6.73 -11.07 4.57
N ASN A 387 5.89 -10.27 5.24
CA ASN A 387 6.24 -9.53 6.44
C ASN A 387 6.66 -10.47 7.59
N ALA A 388 5.94 -11.57 7.82
CA ALA A 388 6.29 -12.57 8.83
C ALA A 388 7.69 -13.18 8.60
N TYR A 389 8.07 -13.43 7.35
CA TYR A 389 9.39 -13.95 7.01
C TYR A 389 10.49 -12.89 6.99
N LEU A 390 10.17 -11.62 6.71
CA LEU A 390 11.09 -10.51 6.93
C LEU A 390 11.37 -10.32 8.42
N HIS A 391 10.35 -10.42 9.27
CA HIS A 391 10.51 -10.43 10.71
C HIS A 391 11.41 -11.58 11.18
N LYS A 392 11.15 -12.81 10.72
CA LYS A 392 12.01 -13.97 11.05
C LYS A 392 13.45 -13.75 10.59
N LEU A 393 13.65 -13.24 9.37
CA LEU A 393 14.96 -12.90 8.82
C LEU A 393 15.69 -11.88 9.70
N ILE A 394 15.03 -10.76 10.06
CA ILE A 394 15.58 -9.72 10.94
C ILE A 394 15.95 -10.30 12.31
N THR A 395 15.04 -11.04 12.95
CA THR A 395 15.25 -11.57 14.29
C THR A 395 16.43 -12.54 14.30
N CYS A 396 16.51 -13.46 13.32
CA CYS A 396 17.65 -14.36 13.19
C CYS A 396 18.96 -13.63 12.90
N PHE A 397 18.92 -12.61 12.03
CA PHE A 397 20.09 -11.79 11.71
C PHE A 397 20.62 -11.03 12.94
N LEU A 398 19.74 -10.37 13.70
CA LEU A 398 20.13 -9.58 14.88
C LEU A 398 20.48 -10.44 16.11
N SER A 399 20.02 -11.68 16.16
CA SER A 399 20.36 -12.62 17.25
C SER A 399 21.81 -13.11 17.18
N ASN A 400 22.39 -13.15 15.98
CA ASN A 400 23.68 -13.79 15.77
C ASN A 400 24.87 -12.83 15.99
N PRO A 401 25.88 -13.20 16.79
CA PRO A 401 27.04 -12.36 17.07
C PRO A 401 27.82 -11.90 15.83
N LEU A 402 27.98 -12.76 14.81
CA LEU A 402 28.79 -12.44 13.61
C LEU A 402 28.13 -11.33 12.77
N ALA A 403 26.81 -11.38 12.63
CA ALA A 403 26.05 -10.33 11.97
C ALA A 403 26.11 -9.04 12.80
N MET A 404 25.98 -9.13 14.13
CA MET A 404 26.07 -7.98 15.02
C MET A 404 27.44 -7.28 15.01
N ASP A 405 28.53 -8.03 14.84
CA ASP A 405 29.87 -7.44 14.66
C ASP A 405 29.94 -6.57 13.40
N LYS A 406 29.34 -7.03 12.29
CA LYS A 406 29.24 -6.25 11.05
C LYS A 406 28.32 -5.04 11.19
N VAL A 407 27.21 -5.17 11.91
CA VAL A 407 26.32 -4.04 12.25
C VAL A 407 27.08 -3.00 13.07
N LYS A 408 27.88 -3.42 14.04
CA LYS A 408 28.71 -2.52 14.85
C LYS A 408 29.76 -1.80 14.01
N GLU A 409 30.48 -2.51 13.14
CA GLU A 409 31.41 -1.91 12.18
C GLU A 409 30.71 -0.84 11.31
N SER A 410 29.51 -1.16 10.81
CA SER A 410 28.72 -0.23 10.00
C SER A 410 28.23 0.98 10.79
N LYS A 411 27.79 0.79 12.05
CA LYS A 411 27.39 1.86 12.97
C LYS A 411 28.56 2.82 13.21
N GLU A 412 29.73 2.31 13.58
CA GLU A 412 30.93 3.12 13.84
C GLU A 412 31.33 3.95 12.61
N LYS A 413 31.29 3.34 11.41
CA LYS A 413 31.52 4.06 10.15
C LYS A 413 30.51 5.20 9.96
N ALA A 414 29.22 4.93 10.12
CA ALA A 414 28.16 5.95 9.95
C ALA A 414 28.27 7.11 10.96
N MET A 415 28.72 6.83 12.19
CA MET A 415 28.93 7.85 13.23
C MET A 415 30.23 8.64 13.06
N SER A 416 31.26 8.05 12.44
CA SER A 416 32.56 8.71 12.22
C SER A 416 32.53 9.78 11.12
N VAL A 417 31.54 9.73 10.23
CA VAL A 417 31.41 10.69 9.13
C VAL A 417 30.88 12.01 9.65
N LEU A 418 31.64 13.09 9.43
CA LEU A 418 31.22 14.44 9.74
C LEU A 418 30.05 14.84 8.84
N ASN A 419 29.01 15.43 9.43
CA ASN A 419 27.91 16.02 8.67
C ASN A 419 28.48 17.05 7.68
N SER A 420 28.37 16.77 6.38
CA SER A 420 28.64 17.76 5.35
C SER A 420 27.52 18.78 5.39
N TYR A 421 27.64 19.80 6.24
CA TYR A 421 26.75 20.95 6.21
C TYR A 421 26.99 21.68 4.89
N ARG A 422 26.27 21.28 3.82
CA ARG A 422 26.08 22.16 2.68
C ARG A 422 25.24 23.31 3.17
N THR A 423 25.86 24.48 3.27
CA THR A 423 25.15 25.76 3.20
C THR A 423 24.37 25.72 1.90
N ALA A 424 23.06 25.55 1.96
CA ALA A 424 22.18 25.72 0.83
C ALA A 424 22.12 27.21 0.48
N VAL A 425 23.24 27.75 -0.03
CA VAL A 425 23.29 29.03 -0.70
C VAL A 425 22.93 28.75 -2.15
N SER A 426 21.71 29.15 -2.53
CA SER A 426 21.26 29.48 -3.88
C SER A 426 22.05 28.85 -5.04
N HIS A 427 21.52 27.78 -5.63
CA HIS A 427 21.73 27.54 -7.06
C HIS A 427 20.90 28.57 -7.84
N ASP A 428 21.38 29.81 -7.84
CA ASP A 428 21.12 30.77 -8.89
C ASP A 428 22.46 31.38 -9.28
N PHE A 429 22.64 31.54 -10.59
CA PHE A 429 23.82 31.99 -11.34
C PHE A 429 24.70 30.92 -12.03
N VAL A 430 24.28 30.65 -13.27
CA VAL A 430 25.06 30.63 -14.54
C VAL A 430 26.31 29.74 -14.62
N LEU A 431 26.23 28.81 -15.59
CA LEU A 431 27.30 28.18 -16.38
C LEU A 431 28.73 28.68 -16.12
N ASP A 432 29.62 27.79 -15.67
CA ASP A 432 30.83 27.56 -16.45
C ASP A 432 31.37 26.14 -16.36
N SER A 433 31.86 25.70 -17.51
CA SER A 433 32.30 24.37 -17.87
C SER A 433 33.73 24.10 -17.39
N ASN A 434 33.97 22.87 -16.95
CA ASN A 434 35.28 22.23 -16.77
C ASN A 434 36.16 22.73 -15.62
N LEU A 435 36.05 22.04 -14.47
CA LEU A 435 37.15 21.54 -13.62
C LEU A 435 36.54 21.10 -12.28
N HIS A 436 36.28 19.80 -12.12
CA HIS A 436 36.35 19.00 -10.88
C HIS A 436 35.75 17.61 -11.14
N THR A 437 36.41 16.88 -12.04
CA THR A 437 36.41 15.42 -12.03
C THR A 437 37.10 14.96 -10.74
N HIS A 438 36.50 13.98 -10.04
CA HIS A 438 36.89 13.36 -8.76
C HIS A 438 36.33 14.00 -7.48
N GLN A 439 35.02 13.80 -7.19
CA GLN A 439 34.43 13.57 -5.85
C GLN A 439 32.88 13.63 -5.87
N ALA A 440 32.23 12.88 -6.77
CA ALA A 440 30.77 12.89 -6.94
C ALA A 440 30.15 11.48 -6.93
N ILE A 441 30.72 10.52 -6.18
CA ILE A 441 30.28 9.10 -6.21
C ILE A 441 29.79 8.52 -4.86
N GLU A 442 29.85 9.23 -3.73
CA GLU A 442 29.32 8.70 -2.45
C GLU A 442 28.18 9.57 -1.89
N THR A 443 26.96 9.41 -2.41
CA THR A 443 25.73 10.03 -1.88
C THR A 443 24.61 9.01 -1.71
N GLY A 444 24.93 7.79 -1.30
CA GLY A 444 23.95 6.78 -0.88
C GLY A 444 23.78 6.77 0.65
N PRO A 445 22.63 6.36 1.20
CA PRO A 445 22.46 6.16 2.63
C PRO A 445 23.43 5.09 3.15
N PHE A 446 23.91 5.26 4.39
CA PHE A 446 24.79 4.28 5.03
C PHE A 446 24.04 2.96 5.30
N PRO A 447 24.69 1.79 5.18
CA PRO A 447 24.03 0.51 5.44
C PRO A 447 23.39 0.40 6.82
N PHE A 448 24.01 0.98 7.86
CA PHE A 448 23.40 1.05 9.20
C PHE A 448 22.10 1.86 9.23
N VAL A 449 22.05 3.00 8.52
CA VAL A 449 20.83 3.82 8.38
C VAL A 449 19.76 3.02 7.65
N SER A 450 20.11 2.39 6.53
CA SER A 450 19.18 1.55 5.76
C SER A 450 18.70 0.33 6.55
N LEU A 451 19.52 -0.26 7.42
CA LEU A 451 19.10 -1.34 8.32
C LEU A 451 18.03 -0.85 9.32
N LEU A 452 18.23 0.33 9.93
CA LEU A 452 17.24 0.90 10.85
C LEU A 452 15.92 1.21 10.14
N GLU A 453 15.98 1.78 8.94
CA GLU A 453 14.77 2.01 8.13
C GLU A 453 14.12 0.70 7.66
N PHE A 454 14.90 -0.32 7.32
CA PHE A 454 14.39 -1.65 6.96
C PHE A 454 13.66 -2.32 8.11
N VAL A 455 14.21 -2.26 9.33
CA VAL A 455 13.52 -2.68 10.55
C VAL A 455 12.23 -1.87 10.75
N SER A 456 12.29 -0.55 10.57
CA SER A 456 11.12 0.34 10.69
C SER A 456 9.98 -0.09 9.76
N GLU A 457 10.25 -0.33 8.48
CA GLU A 457 9.23 -0.73 7.50
C GLU A 457 8.58 -2.09 7.85
N VAL A 458 9.37 -3.07 8.31
CA VAL A 458 8.86 -4.41 8.65
C VAL A 458 7.84 -4.34 9.80
N TYR A 459 8.17 -3.63 10.88
CA TYR A 459 7.30 -3.56 12.06
C TYR A 459 6.20 -2.49 11.97
N GLN A 460 6.32 -1.52 11.05
CA GLN A 460 5.24 -0.56 10.78
C GLN A 460 4.04 -1.24 10.11
N LYS A 461 4.29 -2.22 9.22
CA LYS A 461 3.24 -2.94 8.50
C LYS A 461 2.55 -3.99 9.37
N GLU A 462 3.30 -4.70 10.20
CA GLU A 462 2.77 -5.74 11.11
C GLU A 462 3.17 -5.48 12.57
N PRO A 463 2.50 -4.54 13.29
CA PRO A 463 2.86 -4.20 14.67
C PRO A 463 2.73 -5.37 15.65
N GLU A 464 1.92 -6.38 15.32
CA GLU A 464 1.68 -7.56 16.15
C GLU A 464 2.93 -8.44 16.30
N LEU A 465 3.82 -8.44 15.30
CA LEU A 465 5.08 -9.20 15.30
C LEU A 465 6.11 -8.69 16.33
N LEU A 466 5.83 -7.56 16.99
CA LEU A 466 6.68 -7.00 18.04
C LEU A 466 6.55 -7.74 19.39
N SER A 467 5.41 -8.36 19.65
CA SER A 467 5.10 -8.99 20.93
C SER A 467 6.12 -10.09 21.27
N GLY A 468 6.76 -9.98 22.44
CA GLY A 468 7.76 -10.96 22.91
C GLY A 468 9.12 -10.93 22.19
N ASN A 469 9.40 -9.92 21.35
CA ASN A 469 10.66 -9.84 20.61
C ASN A 469 11.80 -9.18 21.42
N ASP A 470 12.37 -9.90 22.38
CA ASP A 470 13.46 -9.40 23.22
C ASP A 470 14.76 -9.09 22.45
N VAL A 471 15.01 -9.82 21.36
CA VAL A 471 16.17 -9.61 20.48
C VAL A 471 16.13 -8.21 19.90
N LEU A 472 14.97 -7.81 19.35
CA LEU A 472 14.81 -6.49 18.76
C LEU A 472 14.99 -5.39 19.80
N TRP A 473 14.43 -5.55 21.01
CA TRP A 473 14.61 -4.55 22.07
C TRP A 473 16.06 -4.45 22.56
N THR A 474 16.80 -5.55 22.54
CA THR A 474 18.24 -5.54 22.79
C THR A 474 18.98 -4.76 21.70
N PHE A 475 18.60 -4.97 20.43
CA PHE A 475 19.12 -4.18 19.31
C PHE A 475 18.77 -2.70 19.42
N VAL A 476 17.55 -2.34 19.83
CA VAL A 476 17.13 -0.94 20.05
C VAL A 476 18.04 -0.26 21.09
N ASN A 477 18.32 -0.93 22.21
CA ASN A 477 19.24 -0.41 23.23
C ASN A 477 20.65 -0.19 22.66
N PHE A 478 21.16 -1.14 21.87
CA PHE A 478 22.43 -1.00 21.19
C PHE A 478 22.44 0.13 20.15
N ALA A 479 21.37 0.28 19.38
CA ALA A 479 21.27 1.24 18.28
C ALA A 479 21.21 2.68 18.79
N GLY A 480 20.48 2.94 19.87
CA GLY A 480 20.17 4.29 20.39
C GLY A 480 21.34 5.04 21.05
N GLU A 481 22.48 4.39 21.26
CA GLU A 481 23.64 5.00 21.92
C GLU A 481 24.52 5.82 20.97
N ASP A 482 25.00 6.96 21.48
CA ASP A 482 26.07 7.81 20.91
C ASP A 482 25.85 8.29 19.46
N HIS A 483 24.64 8.75 19.11
CA HIS A 483 24.37 9.38 17.81
C HIS A 483 25.11 10.72 17.64
N THR A 484 26.04 10.79 16.69
CA THR A 484 26.80 12.01 16.30
C THR A 484 26.34 12.63 14.99
N ASN A 485 25.57 11.87 14.19
CA ASN A 485 25.06 12.26 12.88
C ASN A 485 23.53 12.31 12.93
N PHE A 486 22.92 13.36 12.37
CA PHE A 486 21.46 13.51 12.39
C PHE A 486 20.76 12.41 11.57
N GLN A 487 21.39 11.86 10.53
CA GLN A 487 20.82 10.79 9.70
C GLN A 487 20.62 9.50 10.50
N THR A 488 21.58 9.14 11.37
CA THR A 488 21.47 7.95 12.21
C THR A 488 20.44 8.17 13.32
N LEU A 489 20.39 9.38 13.90
CA LEU A 489 19.37 9.75 14.88
C LEU A 489 17.96 9.70 14.29
N VAL A 490 17.76 10.31 13.11
CA VAL A 490 16.48 10.32 12.41
C VAL A 490 16.02 8.90 12.08
N ALA A 491 16.90 8.05 11.55
CA ALA A 491 16.54 6.66 11.25
C ALA A 491 16.22 5.85 12.51
N PHE A 492 16.94 6.09 13.60
CA PHE A 492 16.65 5.46 14.90
C PHE A 492 15.29 5.90 15.46
N LEU A 493 14.99 7.19 15.42
CA LEU A 493 13.69 7.72 15.86
C LEU A 493 12.54 7.23 14.96
N LYS A 494 12.73 7.15 13.64
CA LYS A 494 11.76 6.51 12.74
C LYS A 494 11.49 5.05 13.13
N MET A 495 12.56 4.29 13.42
CA MET A 495 12.42 2.93 13.93
C MET A 495 11.61 2.90 15.24
N LEU A 496 11.92 3.76 16.23
CA LEU A 496 11.12 3.86 17.45
C LEU A 496 9.64 4.20 17.17
N SER A 497 9.38 5.07 16.20
CA SER A 497 8.03 5.43 15.77
C SER A 497 7.27 4.22 15.23
N ALA A 498 7.92 3.39 14.40
CA ALA A 498 7.33 2.14 13.91
C ALA A 498 7.06 1.16 15.05
N LEU A 499 8.01 1.00 15.98
CA LEU A 499 7.85 0.12 17.15
C LEU A 499 6.80 0.62 18.14
N ALA A 500 6.39 1.88 18.08
CA ALA A 500 5.29 2.44 18.88
C ALA A 500 3.90 2.24 18.23
N SER A 501 3.78 1.38 17.21
CA SER A 501 2.51 1.10 16.51
C SER A 501 1.60 0.10 17.23
N SER A 502 1.98 -0.38 18.42
CA SER A 502 1.15 -1.22 19.29
C SER A 502 1.13 -0.65 20.72
N GLN A 503 0.14 -1.05 21.53
CA GLN A 503 0.01 -0.52 22.90
C GLN A 503 1.23 -0.84 23.77
N GLU A 504 1.74 -2.07 23.69
CA GLU A 504 2.95 -2.48 24.42
C GLU A 504 4.18 -1.71 23.93
N GLY A 505 4.34 -1.62 22.61
CA GLY A 505 5.43 -0.89 21.98
C GLY A 505 5.47 0.59 22.35
N ALA A 506 4.30 1.24 22.34
CA ALA A 506 4.15 2.64 22.74
C ALA A 506 4.56 2.90 24.20
N SER A 507 4.07 2.10 25.15
CA SER A 507 4.48 2.22 26.55
C SER A 507 5.98 1.96 26.74
N LYS A 508 6.57 1.00 26.02
CA LYS A 508 8.01 0.71 26.10
C LYS A 508 8.87 1.82 25.51
N VAL A 509 8.50 2.36 24.34
CA VAL A 509 9.17 3.51 23.71
C VAL A 509 9.07 4.76 24.58
N TYR A 510 7.89 5.03 25.16
CA TYR A 510 7.71 6.11 26.12
C TYR A 510 8.69 5.98 27.29
N ASN A 511 8.78 4.80 27.91
CA ASN A 511 9.68 4.55 29.03
C ASN A 511 11.16 4.62 28.65
N LEU A 512 11.55 4.21 27.44
CA LEU A 512 12.93 4.31 26.95
C LEU A 512 13.37 5.77 26.81
N LEU A 513 12.52 6.63 26.23
CA LEU A 513 12.82 8.05 26.01
C LEU A 513 12.60 8.93 27.26
N GLN A 514 11.77 8.46 28.20
CA GLN A 514 11.61 9.09 29.52
C GLN A 514 12.75 8.70 30.46
N GLY A 515 13.21 7.45 30.38
CA GLY A 515 14.34 6.94 31.14
C GLY A 515 15.65 7.54 30.65
N LYS A 516 16.68 7.54 31.50
CA LYS A 516 18.06 7.83 31.09
C LYS A 516 18.70 6.64 30.36
N ALA A 517 17.91 5.91 29.57
CA ALA A 517 18.33 4.72 28.85
C ALA A 517 19.39 5.07 27.80
N PHE A 518 19.21 6.21 27.14
CA PHE A 518 20.18 6.77 26.19
C PHE A 518 20.81 8.05 26.76
N ARG A 519 22.07 8.31 26.42
CA ARG A 519 22.80 9.50 26.91
C ARG A 519 22.32 10.82 26.33
N SER A 520 21.95 10.84 25.05
CA SER A 520 21.66 12.06 24.28
C SER A 520 20.26 12.09 23.66
N VAL A 521 19.49 11.01 23.78
CA VAL A 521 18.18 10.85 23.13
C VAL A 521 17.11 10.69 24.21
N GLY A 522 16.16 11.62 24.29
CA GLY A 522 15.06 11.53 25.25
C GLY A 522 14.01 12.64 25.08
N TRP A 523 12.89 12.55 25.79
CA TRP A 523 11.80 13.53 25.67
C TRP A 523 12.22 14.94 26.09
N SER A 524 13.10 15.08 27.09
CA SER A 524 13.64 16.39 27.47
C SER A 524 14.37 17.06 26.31
N THR A 525 15.13 16.28 25.52
CA THR A 525 15.85 16.78 24.35
C THR A 525 14.92 17.39 23.32
N LEU A 526 13.78 16.75 23.04
CA LEU A 526 12.74 17.30 22.16
C LEU A 526 12.24 18.66 22.66
N PHE A 527 11.79 18.74 23.91
CA PHE A 527 11.18 19.95 24.46
C PHE A 527 12.20 21.08 24.70
N ASP A 528 13.44 20.74 25.06
CA ASP A 528 14.55 21.68 25.18
C ASP A 528 14.88 22.28 23.81
N CYS A 529 14.95 21.47 22.75
CA CYS A 529 15.18 21.95 21.39
C CYS A 529 14.07 22.91 20.92
N LEU A 530 12.79 22.57 21.14
CA LEU A 530 11.66 23.45 20.81
C LEU A 530 11.77 24.80 21.55
N SER A 531 12.10 24.75 22.83
CA SER A 531 12.26 25.96 23.68
C SER A 531 13.42 26.83 23.23
N ILE A 532 14.57 26.24 22.87
CA ILE A 532 15.74 26.96 22.36
C ILE A 532 15.40 27.71 21.07
N TYR A 533 14.68 27.07 20.14
CA TYR A 533 14.29 27.72 18.90
C TYR A 533 13.26 28.84 19.13
N ASP A 534 12.26 28.62 19.99
CA ASP A 534 11.31 29.68 20.36
C ASP A 534 12.00 30.90 20.98
N GLU A 535 12.94 30.69 21.90
CA GLU A 535 13.72 31.79 22.48
C GLU A 535 14.56 32.54 21.44
N LYS A 536 15.20 31.82 20.51
CA LYS A 536 15.97 32.44 19.42
C LYS A 536 15.07 33.30 18.52
N PHE A 537 13.89 32.80 18.14
CA PHE A 537 12.94 33.56 17.33
C PHE A 537 12.40 34.77 18.09
N LYS A 538 12.06 34.65 19.38
CA LYS A 538 11.62 35.78 20.22
C LYS A 538 12.68 36.87 20.34
N GLN A 539 13.94 36.49 20.55
CA GLN A 539 15.06 37.44 20.63
C GLN A 539 15.26 38.20 19.30
N ALA A 540 15.12 37.50 18.16
CA ALA A 540 15.20 38.12 16.84
C ALA A 540 14.05 39.13 16.60
N HIS A 541 12.80 38.78 16.95
CA HIS A 541 11.65 39.70 16.83
C HIS A 541 11.77 40.95 17.72
N GLN A 542 12.40 40.81 18.90
CA GLN A 542 12.63 41.94 19.82
C GLN A 542 13.76 42.87 19.34
N THR A 543 14.63 42.39 18.45
CA THR A 543 15.77 43.15 17.95
C THR A 543 15.41 43.82 16.62
N ALA A 544 15.16 45.14 16.63
CA ALA A 544 14.78 45.90 15.44
C ALA A 544 15.83 45.75 14.30
N GLY A 545 15.40 45.18 13.17
CA GLY A 545 16.24 44.97 11.99
C GLY A 545 17.03 43.65 11.98
N ALA A 546 16.89 42.78 12.98
CA ALA A 546 17.45 41.44 12.94
C ALA A 546 16.65 40.55 11.97
N MET A 547 17.34 39.82 11.10
CA MET A 547 16.70 38.76 10.32
C MET A 547 16.37 37.58 11.24
N LEU A 548 15.24 36.93 10.98
CA LEU A 548 14.89 35.70 11.69
C LEU A 548 15.96 34.64 11.40
N PRO A 549 16.43 33.90 12.43
CA PRO A 549 17.43 32.87 12.23
C PRO A 549 16.90 31.76 11.32
N ASP A 550 17.77 31.21 10.49
CA ASP A 550 17.44 30.03 9.69
C ASP A 550 17.29 28.79 10.59
N PHE A 551 16.27 27.98 10.30
CA PHE A 551 16.09 26.70 10.96
C PHE A 551 17.08 25.67 10.38
N GLN A 552 17.92 25.07 11.23
CA GLN A 552 18.88 24.07 10.74
C GLN A 552 18.17 22.81 10.26
N GLU A 553 18.46 22.37 9.03
CA GLU A 553 17.79 21.23 8.39
C GLU A 553 17.96 19.91 9.18
N GLY A 554 19.15 19.68 9.77
CA GLY A 554 19.39 18.51 10.62
C GLY A 554 18.52 18.50 11.87
N ASP A 555 18.37 19.66 12.52
CA ASP A 555 17.51 19.83 13.70
C ASP A 555 16.04 19.69 13.33
N ALA A 556 15.60 20.27 12.21
CA ALA A 556 14.23 20.15 11.73
C ALA A 556 13.87 18.67 11.46
N LYS A 557 14.73 17.92 10.77
CA LYS A 557 14.53 16.49 10.52
C LYS A 557 14.51 15.66 11.80
N ALA A 558 15.39 15.95 12.75
CA ALA A 558 15.41 15.27 14.05
C ALA A 558 14.13 15.57 14.84
N LEU A 559 13.67 16.83 14.86
CA LEU A 559 12.41 17.22 15.50
C LEU A 559 11.21 16.53 14.85
N VAL A 560 11.11 16.50 13.52
CA VAL A 560 10.06 15.73 12.82
C VAL A 560 10.06 14.26 13.26
N ALA A 561 11.24 13.63 13.29
CA ALA A 561 11.33 12.24 13.71
C ALA A 561 10.89 12.03 15.17
N TYR A 562 11.26 12.94 16.08
CA TYR A 562 10.75 12.93 17.46
C TYR A 562 9.24 13.13 17.55
N LEU A 563 8.69 14.05 16.76
CA LEU A 563 7.25 14.34 16.73
C LEU A 563 6.46 13.15 16.20
N ASN A 564 6.98 12.41 15.22
CA ASN A 564 6.39 11.16 14.75
C ASN A 564 6.39 10.09 15.84
N VAL A 565 7.47 9.98 16.63
CA VAL A 565 7.50 9.08 17.80
C VAL A 565 6.46 9.51 18.84
N LEU A 566 6.39 10.82 19.15
CA LEU A 566 5.40 11.38 20.08
C LEU A 566 3.98 11.05 19.62
N GLN A 567 3.70 11.29 18.34
CA GLN A 567 2.42 10.99 17.70
C GLN A 567 2.06 9.52 17.90
N LYS A 568 2.94 8.58 17.51
CA LYS A 568 2.67 7.14 17.62
C LYS A 568 2.52 6.65 19.06
N VAL A 569 3.35 7.17 19.96
CA VAL A 569 3.25 6.87 21.40
C VAL A 569 1.92 7.32 21.96
N MET A 570 1.44 8.50 21.59
CA MET A 570 0.16 9.02 22.07
C MET A 570 -1.04 8.32 21.42
N GLU A 571 -1.00 8.01 20.13
CA GLU A 571 -2.04 7.28 19.40
C GLU A 571 -2.30 5.90 20.03
N ASN A 572 -1.24 5.13 20.24
CA ASN A 572 -1.32 3.71 20.63
C ASN A 572 -1.12 3.47 22.13
N GLY A 573 -0.64 4.45 22.88
CA GLY A 573 -0.37 4.32 24.31
C GLY A 573 -1.60 3.91 25.13
N ASN A 574 -1.36 3.24 26.26
CA ASN A 574 -2.44 2.80 27.13
C ASN A 574 -3.33 4.01 27.53
N PRO A 575 -4.66 3.97 27.29
CA PRO A 575 -5.55 5.11 27.54
C PRO A 575 -5.58 5.63 28.98
N ILE A 576 -5.20 4.81 29.95
CA ILE A 576 -5.12 5.19 31.37
C ILE A 576 -3.81 5.91 31.67
N GLU A 577 -2.69 5.36 31.16
CA GLU A 577 -1.35 5.88 31.43
C GLU A 577 -1.07 7.18 30.66
N ARG A 578 -1.45 7.22 29.37
CA ARG A 578 -1.09 8.32 28.45
C ARG A 578 -1.61 9.69 28.85
N LYS A 579 -2.66 9.74 29.68
CA LYS A 579 -3.22 10.98 30.23
C LYS A 579 -2.24 11.74 31.12
N ASN A 580 -1.24 11.05 31.67
CA ASN A 580 -0.29 11.62 32.62
C ASN A 580 1.13 11.79 32.03
N TRP A 581 1.35 11.40 30.77
CA TRP A 581 2.69 11.37 30.17
C TRP A 581 3.22 12.77 29.82
N PHE A 582 2.38 13.61 29.19
CA PHE A 582 2.75 14.96 28.77
C PHE A 582 1.74 15.97 29.32
N PRO A 583 1.95 16.50 30.54
CA PRO A 583 1.01 17.42 31.18
C PRO A 583 1.03 18.83 30.57
N ASP A 584 2.11 19.21 29.89
CA ASP A 584 2.24 20.47 29.18
C ASP A 584 2.67 20.22 27.74
N ILE A 585 1.86 20.72 26.79
CA ILE A 585 2.07 20.59 25.36
C ILE A 585 2.16 21.95 24.65
N GLU A 586 2.16 23.07 25.40
CA GLU A 586 2.16 24.43 24.83
C GLU A 586 3.39 24.66 23.93
N SER A 587 4.53 24.10 24.32
CA SER A 587 5.79 24.15 23.56
C SER A 587 5.68 23.61 22.13
N LEU A 588 4.76 22.69 21.85
CA LEU A 588 4.48 22.19 20.50
C LEU A 588 3.83 23.26 19.61
N CYS A 589 3.10 24.21 20.20
CA CYS A 589 2.33 25.20 19.46
C CYS A 589 3.14 26.47 19.15
N LYS A 590 4.12 26.81 20.01
CA LYS A 590 4.84 28.11 19.96
C LYS A 590 5.55 28.37 18.63
N LEU A 591 6.00 27.32 17.94
CA LEU A 591 6.73 27.46 16.68
C LEU A 591 5.83 27.67 15.44
N LEU A 592 4.53 27.43 15.54
CA LEU A 592 3.62 27.43 14.38
C LEU A 592 3.49 28.83 13.73
N SER A 593 3.54 29.88 14.56
CA SER A 593 3.41 31.28 14.12
C SER A 593 4.60 31.84 13.32
N TYR A 594 5.75 31.16 13.31
CA TYR A 594 6.96 31.69 12.68
C TYR A 594 7.12 31.29 11.21
N GLU A 595 7.44 32.26 10.35
CA GLU A 595 7.62 32.05 8.90
C GLU A 595 8.82 31.15 8.55
N ASN A 596 9.93 31.27 9.31
CA ASN A 596 11.17 30.52 9.05
C ASN A 596 11.11 29.05 9.47
N VAL A 597 10.04 28.60 10.11
CA VAL A 597 9.86 27.20 10.47
C VAL A 597 9.40 26.42 9.23
N PRO A 598 10.11 25.37 8.79
CA PRO A 598 9.76 24.64 7.58
C PRO A 598 8.32 24.10 7.60
N PRO A 599 7.56 24.17 6.48
CA PRO A 599 6.18 23.68 6.42
C PRO A 599 6.03 22.21 6.85
N TYR A 600 6.97 21.35 6.49
CA TYR A 600 6.93 19.94 6.88
C TYR A 600 7.10 19.74 8.41
N LEU A 601 7.83 20.63 9.10
CA LEU A 601 7.99 20.60 10.55
C LEU A 601 6.72 21.11 11.24
N LYS A 602 6.09 22.17 10.71
CA LYS A 602 4.75 22.60 11.16
C LYS A 602 3.72 21.50 10.95
N GLY A 603 3.81 20.81 9.81
CA GLY A 603 3.18 19.52 9.49
C GLY A 603 3.17 18.58 10.68
N ALA A 604 4.36 18.10 11.04
CA ALA A 604 4.57 17.16 12.13
C ALA A 604 4.16 17.70 13.52
N LEU A 605 4.31 19.00 13.78
CA LEU A 605 3.84 19.61 15.04
C LEU A 605 2.32 19.49 15.17
N ARG A 606 1.57 19.83 14.12
CA ARG A 606 0.11 19.74 14.12
C ARG A 606 -0.39 18.29 14.19
N ASP A 607 0.25 17.37 13.48
CA ASP A 607 -0.09 15.95 13.55
C ASP A 607 0.13 15.39 14.97
N ALA A 608 1.25 15.77 15.63
CA ALA A 608 1.49 15.43 17.02
C ALA A 608 0.43 16.04 17.96
N ILE A 609 0.09 17.33 17.79
CA ILE A 609 -0.95 18.02 18.57
C ILE A 609 -2.32 17.33 18.40
N ALA A 610 -2.66 16.88 17.18
CA ALA A 610 -3.94 16.22 16.90
C ALA A 610 -4.18 14.97 17.75
N THR A 611 -3.12 14.23 18.09
CA THR A 611 -3.22 13.02 18.93
C THR A 611 -3.71 13.31 20.35
N PHE A 612 -3.43 14.51 20.86
CA PHE A 612 -3.82 14.93 22.20
C PHE A 612 -5.30 15.30 22.32
N VAL A 613 -5.96 15.62 21.20
CA VAL A 613 -7.39 16.01 21.16
C VAL A 613 -8.29 14.95 21.79
N ARG A 614 -8.04 13.67 21.48
CA ARG A 614 -8.84 12.53 21.96
C ARG A 614 -8.43 12.01 23.34
N VAL A 615 -7.39 12.58 23.96
CA VAL A 615 -6.88 12.11 25.27
C VAL A 615 -7.80 12.55 26.41
N SER A 616 -8.26 13.79 26.38
CA SER A 616 -9.23 14.33 27.34
C SER A 616 -9.97 15.56 26.80
N PRO A 617 -11.22 15.82 27.23
CA PRO A 617 -11.97 16.99 26.79
C PRO A 617 -11.32 18.31 27.21
N VAL A 618 -10.69 18.36 28.38
CA VAL A 618 -9.97 19.55 28.87
C VAL A 618 -8.80 19.89 27.96
N LEU A 619 -8.07 18.87 27.50
CA LEU A 619 -6.96 19.06 26.58
C LEU A 619 -7.43 19.50 25.20
N LYS A 620 -8.57 19.00 24.70
CA LYS A 620 -9.21 19.50 23.47
C LYS A 620 -9.47 21.02 23.56
N ASP A 621 -10.12 21.48 24.62
CA ASP A 621 -10.46 22.90 24.79
C ASP A 621 -9.20 23.77 24.94
N THR A 622 -8.16 23.20 25.54
CA THR A 622 -6.83 23.84 25.66
C THR A 622 -6.16 23.95 24.30
N ILE A 623 -6.23 22.92 23.46
CA ILE A 623 -5.71 22.93 22.08
C ILE A 623 -6.45 23.96 21.22
N TRP A 624 -7.77 24.09 21.35
CA TRP A 624 -8.51 25.18 20.69
C TRP A 624 -7.95 26.55 21.07
N SER A 625 -7.72 26.79 22.35
CA SER A 625 -7.15 28.05 22.86
C SER A 625 -5.74 28.29 22.31
N TYR A 626 -4.90 27.23 22.21
CA TYR A 626 -3.56 27.34 21.64
C TYR A 626 -3.57 27.59 20.14
N LEU A 627 -4.50 26.98 19.39
CA LEU A 627 -4.64 27.28 17.97
C LEU A 627 -5.04 28.73 17.75
N GLU A 628 -6.02 29.25 18.50
CA GLU A 628 -6.40 30.67 18.45
C GLU A 628 -5.24 31.62 18.79
N GLN A 629 -4.31 31.19 19.65
CA GLN A 629 -3.18 31.99 20.07
C GLN A 629 -1.98 31.92 19.12
N TYR A 630 -1.68 30.74 18.57
CA TYR A 630 -0.40 30.46 17.92
C TYR A 630 -0.47 30.09 16.43
N ASP A 631 -1.63 29.65 15.93
CA ASP A 631 -1.73 29.02 14.59
C ASP A 631 -2.85 29.61 13.71
N LEU A 632 -3.96 30.04 14.33
CA LEU A 632 -5.08 30.71 13.69
C LEU A 632 -4.88 32.22 13.77
N PRO A 633 -4.86 32.88 12.61
CA PRO A 633 -5.81 33.96 12.41
C PRO A 633 -6.56 33.71 11.10
N VAL A 634 -7.33 32.61 11.04
CA VAL A 634 -8.25 32.38 9.93
C VAL A 634 -9.36 33.42 10.01
N VAL A 635 -9.23 34.47 9.21
CA VAL A 635 -10.30 35.39 8.82
C VAL A 635 -11.08 35.98 10.00
N VAL A 636 -10.39 36.72 10.87
CA VAL A 636 -11.02 37.87 11.54
C VAL A 636 -10.17 39.08 11.19
N GLY A 637 -10.50 39.71 10.06
CA GLY A 637 -9.94 41.04 9.78
C GLY A 637 -10.14 41.92 11.00
N PRO A 638 -9.14 42.73 11.41
CA PRO A 638 -9.32 43.63 12.53
C PRO A 638 -10.53 44.49 12.22
N HIS A 639 -11.52 44.48 13.11
CA HIS A 639 -12.55 45.51 13.12
C HIS A 639 -11.84 46.85 12.93
N VAL A 640 -12.22 47.57 11.89
CA VAL A 640 -11.80 48.94 11.63
C VAL A 640 -12.20 49.78 12.84
N ARG A 641 -11.35 49.83 13.86
CA ARG A 641 -11.33 50.91 14.82
C ARG A 641 -10.66 52.06 14.09
N ASN A 642 -11.50 52.90 13.47
CA ASN A 642 -11.24 54.26 13.04
C ASN A 642 -9.82 54.77 13.35
N SER A 643 -8.86 54.45 12.48
CA SER A 643 -7.61 55.19 12.36
C SER A 643 -7.16 55.12 10.90
N THR A 644 -7.02 56.31 10.34
CA THR A 644 -6.60 56.58 8.98
C THR A 644 -5.14 56.15 8.76
N GLN A 645 -4.92 55.04 8.06
CA GLN A 645 -3.85 54.75 7.07
C GLN A 645 -3.78 53.24 6.76
N PRO A 646 -3.92 52.78 5.50
CA PRO A 646 -3.73 51.39 5.15
C PRO A 646 -2.25 51.15 4.79
N MET A 647 -1.45 50.74 5.76
CA MET A 647 -0.30 49.88 5.45
C MET A 647 -0.78 48.44 5.64
N VAL A 648 -1.01 47.75 4.52
CA VAL A 648 -1.29 46.31 4.51
C VAL A 648 0.03 45.61 4.86
N SER A 649 0.32 45.45 6.16
CA SER A 649 1.30 44.47 6.59
C SER A 649 0.73 43.10 6.22
N GLN A 650 1.34 42.38 5.29
CA GLN A 650 0.95 41.00 4.98
C GLN A 650 0.99 40.21 6.30
N VAL A 651 -0.17 39.70 6.73
CA VAL A 651 -0.26 38.85 7.91
C VAL A 651 0.16 37.46 7.47
N TYR A 652 1.12 36.89 8.17
CA TYR A 652 1.50 35.50 7.98
C TYR A 652 0.40 34.60 8.56
N ASP A 653 -0.45 34.06 7.69
CA ASP A 653 -1.54 33.15 8.03
C ASP A 653 -1.48 31.87 7.18
N MET A 654 -2.40 30.92 7.42
CA MET A 654 -2.45 29.67 6.65
C MET A 654 -2.74 29.87 5.16
N GLN A 655 -3.37 30.98 4.77
CA GLN A 655 -3.60 31.29 3.36
C GLN A 655 -2.30 31.75 2.69
N PHE A 656 -1.50 32.57 3.37
CA PHE A 656 -0.16 32.93 2.92
C PHE A 656 0.75 31.71 2.84
N GLU A 657 0.74 30.85 3.87
CA GLU A 657 1.56 29.63 3.89
C GLU A 657 1.20 28.70 2.72
N LEU A 658 -0.09 28.46 2.46
CA LEU A 658 -0.56 27.66 1.33
C LEU A 658 -0.13 28.26 -0.03
N ASN A 659 -0.39 29.55 -0.26
CA ASN A 659 -0.28 30.13 -1.61
C ASN A 659 1.14 30.65 -1.93
N GLU A 660 1.89 31.12 -0.94
CA GLU A 660 3.21 31.74 -1.16
C GLU A 660 4.37 30.84 -0.77
N ILE A 661 4.17 29.85 0.11
CA ILE A 661 5.24 28.94 0.55
C ILE A 661 5.05 27.55 -0.05
N GLU A 662 3.94 26.88 0.25
CA GLU A 662 3.69 25.49 -0.17
C GLU A 662 3.47 25.38 -1.67
N ALA A 663 2.65 26.24 -2.27
CA ALA A 663 2.41 26.22 -3.71
C ALA A 663 3.67 26.47 -4.56
N ARG A 664 4.65 27.24 -4.06
CA ARG A 664 5.95 27.45 -4.76
C ARG A 664 6.83 26.20 -4.71
N ARG A 665 6.68 25.38 -3.67
CA ARG A 665 7.41 24.11 -3.50
C ARG A 665 6.67 22.93 -4.08
N GLU A 666 5.40 23.11 -4.45
CA GLU A 666 4.48 22.06 -4.90
C GLU A 666 4.30 20.94 -3.86
N GLN A 667 4.54 21.26 -2.58
CA GLN A 667 4.45 20.36 -1.44
C GLN A 667 3.53 20.98 -0.38
N TYR A 668 2.58 20.22 0.13
CA TYR A 668 1.49 20.73 1.00
C TYR A 668 1.40 20.09 2.40
N PRO A 669 2.51 19.68 3.06
CA PRO A 669 2.45 18.94 4.31
C PRO A 669 1.80 19.71 5.47
N SER A 670 1.95 21.03 5.49
CA SER A 670 1.44 21.91 6.52
C SER A 670 -0.05 22.19 6.38
N THR A 671 -0.53 22.42 5.15
CA THR A 671 -1.98 22.53 4.88
C THR A 671 -2.67 21.21 5.20
N ILE A 672 -2.12 20.06 4.80
CA ILE A 672 -2.71 18.74 5.07
C ILE A 672 -2.86 18.52 6.58
N SER A 673 -1.80 18.73 7.37
CA SER A 673 -1.87 18.52 8.83
C SER A 673 -2.81 19.51 9.52
N PHE A 674 -2.88 20.75 9.02
CA PHE A 674 -3.83 21.76 9.52
C PHE A 674 -5.28 21.32 9.31
N LEU A 675 -5.62 20.81 8.13
CA LEU A 675 -6.94 20.24 7.86
C LEU A 675 -7.25 19.04 8.76
N ASN A 676 -6.28 18.13 8.93
CA ASN A 676 -6.46 16.94 9.77
C ASN A 676 -6.70 17.31 11.24
N LEU A 677 -5.95 18.29 11.77
CA LEU A 677 -6.12 18.79 13.13
C LEU A 677 -7.50 19.44 13.32
N LEU A 678 -7.91 20.32 12.39
CA LEU A 678 -9.22 20.97 12.43
C LEU A 678 -10.36 19.96 12.33
N ASN A 679 -10.26 18.98 11.43
CA ASN A 679 -11.25 17.91 11.31
C ASN A 679 -11.34 17.09 12.59
N THR A 680 -10.21 16.79 13.23
CA THR A 680 -10.17 16.04 14.50
C THR A 680 -10.83 16.84 15.62
N LEU A 681 -10.57 18.15 15.71
CA LEU A 681 -11.19 19.01 16.71
C LEU A 681 -12.70 19.15 16.52
N ILE A 682 -13.14 19.43 15.29
CA ILE A 682 -14.56 19.60 14.96
C ILE A 682 -15.33 18.30 15.16
N ALA A 683 -14.75 17.14 14.82
CA ALA A 683 -15.40 15.84 15.03
C ALA A 683 -15.66 15.52 16.52
N GLU A 684 -14.85 16.06 17.43
CA GLU A 684 -14.99 15.89 18.89
C GLU A 684 -15.82 17.02 19.55
N GLU A 685 -16.48 17.85 18.75
CA GLU A 685 -17.42 18.86 19.24
C GLU A 685 -18.75 18.25 19.63
N LYS A 686 -19.15 18.45 20.88
CA LYS A 686 -20.43 17.97 21.43
C LYS A 686 -21.54 19.00 21.34
N ASP A 687 -21.18 20.28 21.30
CA ASP A 687 -22.13 21.37 21.13
C ASP A 687 -22.31 21.68 19.64
N VAL A 688 -23.41 21.19 19.09
CA VAL A 688 -23.83 21.43 17.70
C VAL A 688 -24.93 22.49 17.59
N SER A 689 -25.25 23.19 18.69
CA SER A 689 -26.34 24.17 18.73
C SER A 689 -26.11 25.37 17.81
N ASP A 690 -24.84 25.74 17.61
CA ASP A 690 -24.43 26.82 16.70
C ASP A 690 -24.41 26.40 15.23
N ARG A 691 -24.64 25.10 14.97
CA ARG A 691 -24.75 24.48 13.63
C ARG A 691 -23.57 24.79 12.72
N GLY A 692 -22.38 24.90 13.32
CA GLY A 692 -21.12 25.13 12.62
C GLY A 692 -20.84 26.60 12.28
N ARG A 693 -21.65 27.56 12.77
CA ARG A 693 -21.42 29.00 12.53
C ARG A 693 -20.05 29.46 13.03
N ARG A 694 -19.56 28.94 14.17
CA ARG A 694 -18.23 29.25 14.70
C ARG A 694 -17.09 28.80 13.77
N PHE A 695 -17.35 27.85 12.86
CA PHE A 695 -16.37 27.32 11.94
C PHE A 695 -16.49 27.91 10.52
N VAL A 696 -17.30 28.95 10.30
CA VAL A 696 -17.52 29.51 8.95
C VAL A 696 -16.23 29.98 8.28
N GLY A 697 -15.29 30.59 9.04
CA GLY A 697 -13.99 31.02 8.51
C GLY A 697 -13.13 29.84 8.05
N ILE A 698 -13.09 28.78 8.85
CA ILE A 698 -12.42 27.51 8.51
C ILE A 698 -13.05 26.89 7.28
N PHE A 699 -14.38 26.77 7.25
CA PHE A 699 -15.10 26.23 6.10
C PHE A 699 -14.78 27.01 4.82
N ARG A 700 -14.76 28.35 4.88
CA ARG A 700 -14.42 29.19 3.71
C ARG A 700 -12.99 29.00 3.24
N PHE A 701 -12.04 28.90 4.17
CA PHE A 701 -10.67 28.53 3.82
C PHE A 701 -10.63 27.20 3.05
N ILE A 702 -11.30 26.15 3.56
CA ILE A 702 -11.32 24.83 2.93
C ILE A 702 -12.03 24.86 1.57
N TYR A 703 -13.19 25.49 1.50
CA TYR A 703 -14.02 25.58 0.30
C TYR A 703 -13.38 26.44 -0.80
N ASP A 704 -13.06 27.71 -0.50
CA ASP A 704 -12.60 28.69 -1.49
C ASP A 704 -11.10 28.57 -1.78
N HIS A 705 -10.30 28.31 -0.74
CA HIS A 705 -8.85 28.35 -0.85
C HIS A 705 -8.20 26.99 -0.95
N VAL A 706 -8.78 25.88 -0.48
CA VAL A 706 -8.12 24.57 -0.58
C VAL A 706 -8.75 23.68 -1.64
N PHE A 707 -10.00 23.26 -1.46
CA PHE A 707 -10.65 22.32 -2.38
C PHE A 707 -11.00 22.96 -3.72
N GLY A 708 -11.52 24.18 -3.75
CA GLY A 708 -11.88 24.84 -5.01
C GLY A 708 -10.75 24.82 -6.06
N PRO A 709 -9.53 25.27 -5.71
CA PRO A 709 -8.40 25.30 -6.63
C PRO A 709 -7.57 24.01 -6.71
N PHE A 710 -7.94 22.93 -5.98
CA PHE A 710 -7.10 21.72 -5.92
C PHE A 710 -6.79 21.13 -7.31
N PRO A 711 -7.73 21.06 -8.28
CA PRO A 711 -7.42 20.46 -9.57
C PRO A 711 -6.41 21.25 -10.40
N GLN A 712 -6.28 22.57 -10.15
CA GLN A 712 -5.39 23.47 -10.89
C GLN A 712 -4.02 23.61 -10.23
N ARG A 713 -3.82 23.09 -9.01
CA ARG A 713 -2.52 23.14 -8.33
C ARG A 713 -1.53 22.12 -8.89
N ALA A 714 -0.25 22.49 -8.85
CA ALA A 714 0.86 21.57 -9.07
C ALA A 714 1.18 20.83 -7.77
N TYR A 715 1.51 19.55 -7.89
CA TYR A 715 1.86 18.65 -6.78
C TYR A 715 3.11 17.87 -7.15
N ALA A 716 4.16 17.98 -6.34
CA ALA A 716 5.39 17.21 -6.50
C ALA A 716 5.18 15.72 -6.19
N ASP A 717 4.33 15.42 -5.20
CA ASP A 717 3.91 14.07 -4.83
C ASP A 717 2.38 13.89 -5.02
N PRO A 718 1.94 12.97 -5.89
CA PRO A 718 0.53 12.62 -6.02
C PRO A 718 -0.12 12.11 -4.74
N CYS A 719 0.64 11.53 -3.80
CA CYS A 719 0.09 11.10 -2.51
C CYS A 719 -0.40 12.31 -1.71
N GLU A 720 0.37 13.39 -1.65
CA GLU A 720 -0.02 14.64 -0.98
C GLU A 720 -1.27 15.26 -1.62
N LYS A 721 -1.39 15.21 -2.95
CA LYS A 721 -2.61 15.65 -3.65
C LYS A 721 -3.84 14.93 -3.09
N TRP A 722 -3.80 13.60 -3.06
CA TRP A 722 -4.97 12.82 -2.63
C TRP A 722 -5.19 12.86 -1.12
N GLN A 723 -4.14 13.02 -0.29
CA GLN A 723 -4.28 13.30 1.13
C GLN A 723 -5.01 14.62 1.38
N LEU A 724 -4.63 15.70 0.67
CA LEU A 724 -5.27 17.01 0.75
C LEU A 724 -6.75 16.94 0.31
N VAL A 725 -7.03 16.24 -0.78
CA VAL A 725 -8.40 16.03 -1.28
C VAL A 725 -9.23 15.24 -0.27
N VAL A 726 -8.72 14.13 0.25
CA VAL A 726 -9.40 13.32 1.27
C VAL A 726 -9.70 14.15 2.52
N ALA A 727 -8.75 14.94 3.02
CA ALA A 727 -8.97 15.79 4.19
C ALA A 727 -10.08 16.84 3.95
N CYS A 728 -10.15 17.43 2.76
CA CYS A 728 -11.23 18.34 2.39
C CYS A 728 -12.59 17.63 2.26
N LEU A 729 -12.63 16.46 1.62
CA LEU A 729 -13.86 15.69 1.46
C LEU A 729 -14.39 15.19 2.81
N GLN A 730 -13.50 14.74 3.71
CA GLN A 730 -13.85 14.39 5.08
C GLN A 730 -14.47 15.58 5.82
N HIS A 731 -13.94 16.79 5.61
CA HIS A 731 -14.51 18.00 6.18
C HIS A 731 -15.95 18.26 5.68
N PHE A 732 -16.17 18.18 4.37
CA PHE A 732 -17.51 18.38 3.79
C PHE A 732 -18.50 17.30 4.21
N HIS A 733 -18.08 16.03 4.17
CA HIS A 733 -18.88 14.91 4.66
C HIS A 733 -19.29 15.13 6.11
N MET A 734 -18.34 15.49 6.98
CA MET A 734 -18.58 15.76 8.40
C MET A 734 -19.58 16.90 8.61
N ILE A 735 -19.43 18.01 7.88
CA ILE A 735 -20.38 19.14 7.94
C ILE A 735 -21.78 18.71 7.55
N LEU A 736 -21.93 17.96 6.46
CA LEU A 736 -23.23 17.47 5.98
C LEU A 736 -23.85 16.44 6.92
N SER A 737 -23.05 15.63 7.61
CA SER A 737 -23.52 14.60 8.55
C SER A 737 -23.85 15.14 9.94
N MET A 738 -23.09 16.12 10.46
CA MET A 738 -23.21 16.60 11.83
C MET A 738 -24.33 17.62 12.04
N TYR A 739 -24.68 18.38 11.00
CA TYR A 739 -25.56 19.54 11.11
C TYR A 739 -26.82 19.38 10.26
N ASP A 740 -27.97 19.44 10.92
CA ASP A 740 -29.28 19.45 10.27
C ASP A 740 -29.75 20.85 9.92
N ILE A 741 -30.62 20.92 8.90
CA ILE A 741 -31.24 22.15 8.42
C ILE A 741 -32.57 22.34 9.13
N GLN A 742 -32.84 23.54 9.67
CA GLN A 742 -34.11 23.87 10.29
C GLN A 742 -34.94 24.82 9.40
N GLU A 743 -36.25 24.87 9.61
CA GLU A 743 -37.18 25.71 8.84
C GLU A 743 -36.78 27.21 8.87
N GLU A 744 -36.30 27.70 10.01
CA GLU A 744 -35.85 29.09 10.18
C GLU A 744 -34.69 29.49 9.24
N ASP A 745 -33.83 28.52 8.88
CA ASP A 745 -32.70 28.81 7.99
C ASP A 745 -33.14 28.94 6.53
N ILE A 746 -34.21 28.22 6.17
CA ILE A 746 -34.80 28.23 4.84
C ILE A 746 -35.42 29.59 4.57
N GLU A 747 -36.16 30.13 5.53
CA GLU A 747 -36.75 31.47 5.45
C GLU A 747 -35.67 32.56 5.31
N SER A 748 -34.59 32.47 6.10
CA SER A 748 -33.46 33.40 6.02
C SER A 748 -32.72 33.36 4.67
N ALA A 749 -32.69 32.20 4.02
CA ALA A 749 -32.08 32.01 2.71
C ALA A 749 -32.97 32.54 1.57
N VAL A 750 -34.30 32.42 1.70
CA VAL A 750 -35.28 32.93 0.73
C VAL A 750 -35.29 34.47 0.73
N ASP A 751 -35.28 35.11 1.90
CA ASP A 751 -35.23 36.58 2.02
C ASP A 751 -33.94 37.18 1.41
N GLN A 752 -32.79 36.51 1.60
CA GLN A 752 -31.51 36.94 1.00
C GLN A 752 -31.52 36.84 -0.54
N SER A 753 -32.20 35.83 -1.10
CA SER A 753 -32.27 35.61 -2.54
C SER A 753 -33.14 36.64 -3.29
N GLN A 754 -34.19 37.18 -2.64
CA GLN A 754 -35.05 38.21 -3.21
C GLN A 754 -34.45 39.64 -3.11
N LEU A 755 -33.60 39.90 -2.12
CA LEU A 755 -32.95 41.21 -1.89
C LEU A 755 -31.69 41.46 -2.75
N SER A 756 -31.22 40.45 -3.50
CA SER A 756 -29.98 40.51 -4.31
C SER A 756 -30.04 41.44 -5.55
N ILE A 757 -31.16 42.13 -5.79
CA ILE A 757 -31.29 43.14 -6.87
C ILE A 757 -30.77 44.53 -6.40
N VAL A 758 -30.57 44.74 -5.09
CA VAL A 758 -30.03 46.00 -4.56
C VAL A 758 -28.66 45.75 -3.92
N THR A 759 -27.71 46.61 -4.27
CA THR A 759 -26.27 46.57 -4.05
C THR A 759 -25.84 46.56 -2.58
N GLN A 760 -26.14 45.51 -1.81
CA GLN A 760 -25.60 45.29 -0.47
C GLN A 760 -25.09 43.85 -0.35
N GLN A 761 -23.77 43.69 -0.39
CA GLN A 761 -23.09 42.47 0.03
C GLN A 761 -23.44 42.24 1.51
N SER A 762 -24.27 41.24 1.81
CA SER A 762 -24.49 40.82 3.20
C SER A 762 -23.16 40.32 3.79
N PRO A 763 -22.93 40.42 5.11
CA PRO A 763 -21.69 39.92 5.70
C PRO A 763 -21.60 38.41 5.48
N LEU A 764 -20.54 37.95 4.82
CA LEU A 764 -20.21 36.53 4.57
C LEU A 764 -20.22 35.66 5.86
N GLN A 765 -20.25 36.29 7.04
CA GLN A 765 -20.25 35.69 8.39
C GLN A 765 -21.59 35.07 8.84
N MET A 766 -22.69 35.17 8.08
CA MET A 766 -24.01 34.67 8.51
C MET A 766 -24.52 33.39 7.82
N GLN A 767 -23.80 32.86 6.83
CA GLN A 767 -24.25 31.68 6.07
C GLN A 767 -23.76 30.37 6.71
N LEU A 768 -24.68 29.40 6.85
CA LEU A 768 -24.39 28.08 7.40
C LEU A 768 -23.57 27.26 6.40
N PRO A 769 -22.44 26.63 6.80
CA PRO A 769 -21.62 25.80 5.92
C PRO A 769 -22.39 24.72 5.13
N VAL A 770 -23.34 24.05 5.77
CA VAL A 770 -24.22 23.03 5.14
C VAL A 770 -25.01 23.61 3.97
N LEU A 771 -25.61 24.80 4.14
CA LEU A 771 -26.42 25.42 3.10
C LEU A 771 -25.57 25.83 1.91
N GLU A 772 -24.30 26.21 2.14
CA GLU A 772 -23.39 26.60 1.07
C GLU A 772 -22.96 25.41 0.22
N LEU A 773 -22.72 24.24 0.84
CA LEU A 773 -22.51 22.99 0.09
C LEU A 773 -23.75 22.59 -0.71
N LEU A 774 -24.94 22.64 -0.12
CA LEU A 774 -26.20 22.31 -0.82
C LEU A 774 -26.43 23.25 -2.00
N LYS A 775 -26.27 24.56 -1.81
CA LYS A 775 -26.36 25.55 -2.88
C LYS A 775 -25.33 25.30 -3.98
N ASP A 776 -24.10 24.88 -3.65
CA ASP A 776 -23.07 24.55 -4.63
C ASP A 776 -23.52 23.40 -5.54
N PHE A 777 -23.97 22.29 -4.95
CA PHE A 777 -24.47 21.12 -5.69
C PHE A 777 -25.73 21.44 -6.49
N MET A 778 -26.71 22.12 -5.89
CA MET A 778 -27.98 22.50 -6.53
C MET A 778 -27.83 23.59 -7.61
N SER A 779 -26.62 24.11 -7.84
CA SER A 779 -26.30 25.02 -8.93
C SER A 779 -25.11 24.58 -9.78
N GLY A 780 -24.60 23.36 -9.57
CA GLY A 780 -23.50 22.79 -10.35
C GLY A 780 -22.18 23.58 -10.28
N LYS A 781 -21.85 24.11 -9.09
CA LYS A 781 -20.68 24.98 -8.86
C LYS A 781 -19.39 24.17 -8.61
N THR A 782 -18.42 24.80 -7.94
CA THR A 782 -17.03 24.36 -7.87
C THR A 782 -16.87 23.02 -7.17
N VAL A 783 -17.52 22.82 -6.00
CA VAL A 783 -17.36 21.58 -5.24
C VAL A 783 -17.99 20.41 -6.00
N PHE A 784 -19.20 20.60 -6.52
CA PHE A 784 -19.85 19.62 -7.39
C PHE A 784 -18.97 19.25 -8.59
N ARG A 785 -18.46 20.25 -9.32
CA ARG A 785 -17.60 20.02 -10.50
C ARG A 785 -16.34 19.24 -10.16
N ASN A 786 -15.69 19.60 -9.05
CA ASN A 786 -14.48 18.93 -8.60
C ASN A 786 -14.76 17.49 -8.17
N ILE A 787 -15.86 17.23 -7.44
CA ILE A 787 -16.30 15.88 -7.07
C ILE A 787 -16.64 15.05 -8.31
N MET A 788 -17.39 15.60 -9.25
CA MET A 788 -17.64 14.91 -10.53
C MET A 788 -16.35 14.66 -11.31
N GLY A 789 -15.36 15.55 -11.23
CA GLY A 789 -14.03 15.35 -11.81
C GLY A 789 -13.24 14.20 -11.19
N ILE A 790 -13.43 13.91 -9.90
CA ILE A 790 -12.85 12.73 -9.21
C ILE A 790 -13.54 11.45 -9.69
N LEU A 791 -14.85 11.49 -9.95
CA LEU A 791 -15.66 10.33 -10.34
C LEU A 791 -15.64 10.06 -11.86
N HIS A 792 -15.33 11.06 -12.67
CA HIS A 792 -15.37 10.95 -14.13
C HIS A 792 -14.43 9.89 -14.75
N PRO A 793 -13.22 9.62 -14.22
CA PRO A 793 -12.33 8.57 -14.76
C PRO A 793 -12.93 7.16 -14.74
N GLY A 794 -13.92 6.92 -13.88
CA GLY A 794 -14.66 5.67 -13.83
C GLY A 794 -13.92 4.50 -13.21
N VAL A 795 -14.62 3.37 -13.15
CA VAL A 795 -14.24 2.18 -12.36
C VAL A 795 -12.91 1.57 -12.80
N ASN A 796 -12.65 1.50 -14.11
CA ASN A 796 -11.45 0.85 -14.66
C ASN A 796 -10.17 1.64 -14.38
N SER A 797 -10.24 2.98 -14.43
CA SER A 797 -9.10 3.84 -14.10
C SER A 797 -8.72 3.66 -12.64
N ILE A 798 -9.72 3.62 -11.75
CA ILE A 798 -9.47 3.47 -10.32
C ILE A 798 -8.91 2.10 -9.99
N ILE A 799 -9.43 1.01 -10.57
CA ILE A 799 -8.83 -0.33 -10.38
C ILE A 799 -7.37 -0.35 -10.85
N SER A 800 -7.07 0.29 -11.99
CA SER A 800 -5.71 0.39 -12.51
C SER A 800 -4.80 1.23 -11.60
N GLU A 801 -5.27 2.37 -11.10
CA GLU A 801 -4.48 3.23 -10.21
C GLU A 801 -4.33 2.60 -8.81
N ARG A 802 -5.37 1.95 -8.31
CA ARG A 802 -5.37 1.23 -7.02
C ARG A 802 -4.35 0.11 -6.97
N THR A 803 -4.07 -0.51 -8.11
CA THR A 803 -3.05 -1.56 -8.25
C THR A 803 -1.67 -0.99 -8.55
N THR A 804 -1.57 -0.05 -9.50
CA THR A 804 -0.26 0.38 -10.03
C THR A 804 0.38 1.55 -9.29
N GLN A 805 -0.38 2.34 -8.53
CA GLN A 805 0.08 3.58 -7.91
C GLN A 805 0.06 3.49 -6.39
N ILE A 806 1.05 4.12 -5.73
CA ILE A 806 1.13 4.20 -4.26
C ILE A 806 -0.06 5.00 -3.70
N TYR A 807 -0.45 6.07 -4.38
CA TYR A 807 -1.58 6.90 -3.98
C TYR A 807 -2.95 6.26 -4.27
N GLY A 808 -2.99 5.08 -4.90
CA GLY A 808 -4.22 4.45 -5.37
C GLY A 808 -5.27 4.25 -4.27
N GLN A 809 -4.85 3.89 -3.05
CA GLN A 809 -5.75 3.75 -1.89
C GLN A 809 -6.35 5.10 -1.45
N LEU A 810 -5.58 6.20 -1.56
CA LEU A 810 -6.07 7.54 -1.24
C LEU A 810 -7.09 8.02 -2.29
N LEU A 811 -6.85 7.71 -3.56
CA LEU A 811 -7.81 7.98 -4.64
C LEU A 811 -9.11 7.19 -4.45
N GLU A 812 -9.02 5.89 -4.16
CA GLU A 812 -10.19 5.06 -3.85
C GLU A 812 -11.01 5.65 -2.69
N LYS A 813 -10.34 6.08 -1.61
CA LYS A 813 -11.00 6.76 -0.49
C LYS A 813 -11.63 8.10 -0.89
N ALA A 814 -10.99 8.87 -1.76
CA ALA A 814 -11.55 10.12 -2.27
C ALA A 814 -12.82 9.87 -3.12
N VAL A 815 -12.84 8.80 -3.91
CA VAL A 815 -14.00 8.35 -4.69
C VAL A 815 -15.13 7.91 -3.75
N GLN A 816 -14.82 7.10 -2.73
CA GLN A 816 -15.79 6.69 -1.71
C GLN A 816 -16.44 7.91 -1.03
N LEU A 817 -15.64 8.83 -0.47
CA LEU A 817 -16.15 10.04 0.20
C LEU A 817 -16.95 10.93 -0.76
N SER A 818 -16.55 11.01 -2.02
CA SER A 818 -17.29 11.75 -3.05
C SER A 818 -18.68 11.17 -3.29
N LEU A 819 -18.81 9.84 -3.35
CA LEU A 819 -20.09 9.14 -3.49
C LEU A 819 -20.96 9.30 -2.22
N GLU A 820 -20.36 9.18 -1.04
CA GLU A 820 -21.05 9.39 0.25
C GLU A 820 -21.60 10.83 0.37
N ILE A 821 -20.82 11.84 -0.05
CA ILE A 821 -21.30 13.23 -0.09
C ILE A 821 -22.48 13.38 -1.05
N ILE A 822 -22.44 12.78 -2.24
CA ILE A 822 -23.56 12.83 -3.20
C ILE A 822 -24.83 12.23 -2.58
N ILE A 823 -24.70 11.11 -1.84
CA ILE A 823 -25.83 10.50 -1.13
C ILE A 823 -26.40 11.47 -0.08
N LEU A 824 -25.54 12.06 0.77
CA LEU A 824 -25.97 13.03 1.79
C LEU A 824 -26.66 14.26 1.19
N ILE A 825 -26.25 14.69 -0.01
CA ILE A 825 -26.91 15.79 -0.73
C ILE A 825 -28.30 15.37 -1.22
N PHE A 826 -28.44 14.18 -1.84
CA PHE A 826 -29.74 13.67 -2.28
C PHE A 826 -30.75 13.48 -1.14
N GLU A 827 -30.27 13.18 0.06
CA GLU A 827 -31.14 13.06 1.23
C GLU A 827 -31.74 14.42 1.67
N LYS A 828 -31.09 15.54 1.34
CA LYS A 828 -31.41 16.87 1.87
C LYS A 828 -31.92 17.86 0.80
N ASP A 829 -31.62 17.67 -0.47
CA ASP A 829 -31.88 18.66 -1.54
C ASP A 829 -33.37 18.80 -1.91
N ILE A 830 -34.14 17.71 -1.95
CA ILE A 830 -35.56 17.71 -2.31
C ILE A 830 -36.34 18.62 -1.35
N TYR A 831 -36.07 18.50 -0.04
CA TYR A 831 -36.73 19.29 0.99
C TYR A 831 -36.52 20.81 0.82
N LEU A 832 -35.36 21.21 0.30
CA LEU A 832 -35.02 22.62 0.10
C LEU A 832 -35.45 23.18 -1.25
N SER A 833 -35.55 22.30 -2.25
CA SER A 833 -35.78 22.71 -3.64
C SER A 833 -37.09 23.46 -3.85
N ASP A 834 -38.13 23.15 -3.08
CA ASP A 834 -39.42 23.83 -3.17
C ASP A 834 -39.34 25.29 -2.72
N PHE A 835 -38.45 25.60 -1.78
CA PHE A 835 -38.28 26.96 -1.24
C PHE A 835 -37.32 27.81 -2.07
N TRP A 836 -36.33 27.19 -2.70
CA TRP A 836 -35.20 27.89 -3.36
C TRP A 836 -35.34 28.01 -4.89
N ARG A 837 -36.41 27.47 -5.46
CA ARG A 837 -36.77 27.69 -6.87
C ARG A 837 -37.07 29.17 -7.14
N PRO A 838 -36.70 29.70 -8.32
CA PRO A 838 -36.09 28.99 -9.46
C PRO A 838 -34.55 28.98 -9.45
N LEU A 839 -33.89 29.58 -8.45
CA LEU A 839 -32.44 29.81 -8.48
C LEU A 839 -31.61 28.54 -8.26
N TYR A 840 -32.15 27.59 -7.50
CA TYR A 840 -31.50 26.32 -7.18
C TYR A 840 -32.39 25.16 -7.62
N GLN A 841 -31.79 24.16 -8.24
CA GLN A 841 -32.47 22.97 -8.73
C GLN A 841 -32.00 21.73 -7.95
N PRO A 842 -32.88 20.75 -7.70
CA PRO A 842 -32.48 19.44 -7.20
C PRO A 842 -31.30 18.84 -7.97
N LEU A 843 -30.48 18.04 -7.29
CA LEU A 843 -29.26 17.45 -7.85
C LEU A 843 -29.56 16.50 -9.02
N ASP A 844 -30.69 15.78 -9.00
CA ASP A 844 -31.12 14.93 -10.11
C ASP A 844 -31.32 15.74 -11.40
N VAL A 845 -31.88 16.94 -11.29
CA VAL A 845 -32.02 17.87 -12.42
C VAL A 845 -30.65 18.34 -12.89
N ILE A 846 -29.73 18.70 -11.98
CA ILE A 846 -28.37 19.12 -12.32
C ILE A 846 -27.62 18.00 -13.06
N LEU A 847 -27.66 16.77 -12.56
CA LEU A 847 -27.03 15.60 -13.20
C LEU A 847 -27.65 15.29 -14.57
N SER A 848 -28.96 15.49 -14.73
CA SER A 848 -29.64 15.25 -16.02
C SER A 848 -29.21 16.20 -17.14
N GLN A 849 -28.53 17.30 -16.82
CA GLN A 849 -28.03 18.26 -17.82
C GLN A 849 -26.90 17.67 -18.67
N ASP A 850 -26.14 16.70 -18.14
CA ASP A 850 -25.09 15.98 -18.86
C ASP A 850 -25.19 14.47 -18.59
N PRO A 851 -25.64 13.66 -19.57
CA PRO A 851 -25.82 12.22 -19.37
C PRO A 851 -24.53 11.49 -19.00
N ASN A 852 -23.36 12.04 -19.32
CA ASN A 852 -22.08 11.44 -18.94
C ASN A 852 -21.86 11.43 -17.42
N GLN A 853 -22.46 12.38 -16.69
CA GLN A 853 -22.36 12.43 -15.23
C GLN A 853 -23.12 11.27 -14.60
N THR A 854 -24.33 10.99 -15.08
CA THR A 854 -25.11 9.82 -14.64
C THR A 854 -24.40 8.52 -14.99
N VAL A 855 -23.83 8.41 -16.19
CA VAL A 855 -23.07 7.22 -16.60
C VAL A 855 -21.87 7.00 -15.68
N ALA A 856 -21.09 8.04 -15.39
CA ALA A 856 -19.94 7.96 -14.49
C ALA A 856 -20.32 7.40 -13.11
N LEU A 857 -21.44 7.83 -12.53
CA LEU A 857 -21.94 7.30 -11.27
C LEU A 857 -22.36 5.83 -11.37
N LEU A 858 -23.06 5.46 -12.45
CA LEU A 858 -23.52 4.08 -12.67
C LEU A 858 -22.36 3.10 -12.89
N GLU A 859 -21.22 3.57 -13.42
CA GLU A 859 -20.06 2.70 -13.64
C GLU A 859 -19.54 2.07 -12.34
N TYR A 860 -19.65 2.78 -11.22
CA TYR A 860 -19.17 2.35 -9.91
C TYR A 860 -19.98 1.23 -9.27
N ILE A 861 -21.18 0.92 -9.79
CA ILE A 861 -21.93 -0.29 -9.41
C ILE A 861 -21.12 -1.56 -9.73
N ARG A 862 -20.22 -1.48 -10.72
CA ARG A 862 -19.33 -2.58 -11.12
C ARG A 862 -18.03 -2.63 -10.32
N TYR A 863 -17.84 -1.74 -9.34
CA TYR A 863 -16.63 -1.74 -8.54
C TYR A 863 -16.62 -2.97 -7.64
N ASP A 864 -15.80 -3.94 -8.01
CA ASP A 864 -15.55 -5.16 -7.25
C ASP A 864 -14.03 -5.32 -7.15
N PHE A 865 -13.48 -4.87 -6.02
CA PHE A 865 -12.06 -5.02 -5.71
C PHE A 865 -11.88 -6.27 -4.84
N SER A 866 -12.20 -7.43 -5.42
CA SER A 866 -11.71 -8.72 -4.95
C SER A 866 -10.41 -9.02 -5.71
N LEU A 867 -9.27 -9.04 -5.00
CA LEU A 867 -7.95 -9.35 -5.56
C LEU A 867 -7.90 -10.75 -6.18
#